data_AF-A0A1J1JBK5-F1
#
_entry.id   AF-A0A1J1JBK5-F1
#
_cell.length_a   1.000
_cell.length_b   1.000
_cell.length_c   1.000
_cell.angle_alpha   90.00
_cell.angle_beta   90.00
_cell.angle_gamma   90.00
#
_symmetry.space_group_name_H-M   'P 1'
#
loop_
_entity.id
_entity.type
_entity.pdbx_description
1 polymer ?
#
loop_
_entity_poly.entity_id
_entity_poly.type
_entity_poly.pdbx_seq_one_letter_code
_entity_poly.pdbx_strand_id
1 'polypeptide(L)'
;MSSQATDYVSTPIITVDGVDPDLMNDFRRDILQISVEESLHLPAMFTVVINNPYAATDQETKTWKYDQDIIQIGKVIKIGFIPSTNSDSEQPNNQPTYLIDGEITAIETHFSGQTQAPIVIRGYDISHRLHRGLYIRSFQDYTDSDIVKKIAEEVGIETHTIDSSGEKHEYVFQENQTNMAFLRERAARIGFEFFVQDGKLNFRNPQINEILQLVWLADFTSFRVRLTSAEQVKAVEVRSWDYERKEPIVARIPKETSQLTTSEILTRTEYGKGRDYSQKFGLNPSEPKLLVVDQPTATIKEAEVMAQALFNELEGDFIYADTRGQGNPRIRPGKVVELDRMGRYSGSYYVTESRHLFYEGIYTTEFSVRGLRGDNLLQTLSPSTRLRPGQTHLVGIVTDNKDPKGWGRVRVKFPTLTPEQDSTAHASYWARVVGVGAGPDRGFDCLPEINDEVLVAFEHGDIHRPYIIGGVWNGKDQPPANIEDSVDKGKVRLRTFKTRTQHTLQFVEEDKDGTAAGIYIQTSQGHQIRLNDSNGSIEVRTKAGQSIRLDDQGGITIESKGNIQLQPGTGQVLVSGNVLATQFLMGTTVNSINVGETLTNLQQQIQQNTNSDLSRAQEMAQLKEQVQQNITTDIQQAQTLSDLREKIKEPSN
;
A
#
# COMPACT_ATOMS: atom_id res chain seq x y z
N MET A 1 -15.24 69.30 38.58
CA MET A 1 -13.85 68.82 38.45
C MET A 1 -13.75 68.14 37.11
N SER A 2 -13.00 68.73 36.17
CA SER A 2 -12.83 68.21 34.81
C SER A 2 -12.04 66.90 34.85
N SER A 3 -12.63 65.80 34.40
CA SER A 3 -11.86 64.62 34.01
C SER A 3 -11.12 64.98 32.74
N GLN A 4 -9.81 65.22 32.84
CA GLN A 4 -8.93 65.13 31.69
C GLN A 4 -8.99 63.68 31.23
N ALA A 5 -9.75 63.41 30.17
CA ALA A 5 -9.57 62.21 29.38
C ALA A 5 -8.23 62.36 28.68
N THR A 6 -7.17 61.76 29.24
CA THR A 6 -5.96 61.48 28.47
C THR A 6 -6.34 60.44 27.42
N ASP A 7 -6.57 60.89 26.19
CA ASP A 7 -6.67 60.04 25.02
C ASP A 7 -5.32 59.35 24.81
N TYR A 8 -5.19 58.11 25.30
CA TYR A 8 -4.00 57.29 25.08
C TYR A 8 -4.04 56.73 23.65
N VAL A 9 -3.42 57.46 22.72
CA VAL A 9 -3.25 57.02 21.32
C VAL A 9 -2.21 55.89 21.29
N SER A 10 -2.68 54.66 21.08
CA SER A 10 -1.78 53.52 20.87
C SER A 10 -0.98 53.74 19.60
N THR A 11 0.35 53.70 19.68
CA THR A 11 1.20 53.97 18.52
C THR A 11 1.66 52.64 17.88
N PRO A 12 1.30 52.36 16.62
CA PRO A 12 1.82 51.20 15.91
C PRO A 12 3.30 51.37 15.58
N ILE A 13 4.03 50.26 15.60
CA ILE A 13 5.42 50.18 15.17
C ILE A 13 5.44 49.41 13.87
N ILE A 14 5.89 50.05 12.80
CA ILE A 14 6.04 49.42 11.50
C ILE A 14 7.40 49.81 10.92
N THR A 15 8.08 48.82 10.35
CA THR A 15 9.36 49.01 9.66
C THR A 15 9.36 48.16 8.40
N VAL A 16 9.84 48.73 7.29
CA VAL A 16 10.01 48.04 6.00
C VAL A 16 11.50 48.01 5.70
N ASP A 17 11.99 46.86 5.24
CA ASP A 17 13.42 46.69 4.98
C ASP A 17 13.92 47.61 3.85
N GLY A 18 15.09 48.23 4.09
CA GLY A 18 15.74 49.16 3.16
C GLY A 18 15.04 50.49 2.93
N VAL A 19 14.15 50.93 3.83
CA VAL A 19 13.40 52.20 3.70
C VAL A 19 13.92 53.27 4.67
N ASP A 20 14.02 54.52 4.18
CA ASP A 20 14.47 55.66 4.94
C ASP A 20 13.57 55.98 6.16
N PRO A 21 14.14 56.31 7.35
CA PRO A 21 13.37 56.59 8.55
C PRO A 21 12.35 57.74 8.44
N ASP A 22 12.65 58.78 7.66
CA ASP A 22 11.74 59.92 7.49
C ASP A 22 10.54 59.54 6.62
N LEU A 23 10.78 58.76 5.55
CA LEU A 23 9.70 58.19 4.74
C LEU A 23 8.82 57.23 5.56
N MET A 24 9.41 56.49 6.50
CA MET A 24 8.67 55.61 7.42
C MET A 24 7.82 56.39 8.43
N ASN A 25 8.29 57.56 8.89
CA ASN A 25 7.51 58.43 9.77
C ASN A 25 6.27 58.97 9.07
N ASP A 26 6.43 59.39 7.82
CA ASP A 26 5.33 59.82 6.97
C ASP A 26 4.35 58.68 6.69
N PHE A 27 4.86 57.50 6.33
CA PHE A 27 4.04 56.31 6.11
C PHE A 27 3.18 55.98 7.32
N ARG A 28 3.74 56.02 8.53
CA ARG A 28 3.01 55.78 9.79
C ARG A 28 1.84 56.73 10.01
N ARG A 29 1.94 57.98 9.58
CA ARG A 29 0.87 58.98 9.72
C ARG A 29 -0.29 58.73 8.77
N ASP A 30 -0.02 58.12 7.62
CA ASP A 30 -1.02 57.84 6.59
C ASP A 30 -1.72 56.47 6.81
N ILE A 31 -1.33 55.69 7.82
CA ILE A 31 -1.98 54.42 8.13
C ILE A 31 -3.38 54.67 8.72
N LEU A 32 -4.39 54.11 8.06
CA LEU A 32 -5.78 54.11 8.52
C LEU A 32 -6.10 52.89 9.39
N GLN A 33 -5.53 51.73 9.02
CA GLN A 33 -5.80 50.46 9.70
C GLN A 33 -4.59 49.53 9.62
N ILE A 34 -4.35 48.79 10.72
CA ILE A 34 -3.47 47.63 10.75
C ILE A 34 -4.24 46.46 11.35
N SER A 35 -4.23 45.31 10.69
CA SER A 35 -4.73 44.04 11.23
C SER A 35 -3.58 43.04 11.16
N VAL A 36 -3.20 42.45 12.29
CA VAL A 36 -2.28 41.30 12.34
C VAL A 36 -3.05 40.13 12.92
N GLU A 37 -3.14 39.04 12.17
CA GLU A 37 -3.84 37.81 12.52
C GLU A 37 -2.81 36.69 12.64
N GLU A 38 -2.67 36.11 13.82
CA GLU A 38 -1.81 34.97 14.08
C GLU A 38 -2.69 33.75 14.42
N SER A 39 -2.28 32.57 13.95
CA SER A 39 -3.00 31.31 14.21
C SER A 39 -2.01 30.15 14.29
N LEU A 40 -2.29 29.18 15.15
CA LEU A 40 -1.58 27.89 15.12
C LEU A 40 -1.99 27.05 13.89
N HIS A 41 -3.14 27.36 13.30
CA HIS A 41 -3.80 26.57 12.25
C HIS A 41 -3.73 27.22 10.87
N LEU A 42 -3.32 28.47 10.76
CA LEU A 42 -3.23 29.23 9.50
C LEU A 42 -1.95 30.07 9.49
N PRO A 43 -1.35 30.33 8.32
CA PRO A 43 -0.27 31.31 8.20
C PRO A 43 -0.66 32.63 8.83
N ALA A 44 0.25 33.23 9.60
CA ALA A 44 0.01 34.56 10.12
C ALA A 44 -0.08 35.56 8.97
N MET A 45 -1.06 36.46 9.02
CA MET A 45 -1.35 37.42 7.97
C MET A 45 -1.36 38.83 8.54
N PHE A 46 -0.91 39.80 7.74
CA PHE A 46 -1.10 41.21 8.04
C PHE A 46 -1.84 41.93 6.92
N THR A 47 -2.58 42.96 7.31
CA THR A 47 -3.20 43.92 6.40
C THR A 47 -2.90 45.33 6.90
N VAL A 48 -2.37 46.18 6.03
CA VAL A 48 -2.15 47.61 6.31
C VAL A 48 -2.94 48.41 5.28
N VAL A 49 -3.85 49.26 5.74
CA VAL A 49 -4.63 50.18 4.90
C VAL A 49 -4.04 51.57 5.04
N ILE A 50 -3.66 52.17 3.92
CA ILE A 50 -2.99 53.46 3.86
C ILE A 50 -3.89 54.46 3.12
N ASN A 51 -3.98 55.65 3.68
CA ASN A 51 -4.59 56.78 3.04
C ASN A 51 -3.78 57.18 1.80
N ASN A 52 -4.43 57.21 0.64
CA ASN A 52 -3.84 57.65 -0.61
C ASN A 52 -4.82 58.66 -1.24
N PRO A 53 -4.66 59.96 -0.93
CA PRO A 53 -5.50 61.00 -1.51
C PRO A 53 -5.27 61.06 -3.02
N TYR A 54 -6.34 61.12 -3.80
CA TYR A 54 -6.27 61.16 -5.26
C TYR A 54 -7.28 62.14 -5.82
N ALA A 55 -6.80 63.15 -6.54
CA ALA A 55 -7.64 64.09 -7.28
C ALA A 55 -7.07 64.28 -8.69
N ALA A 56 -7.92 64.14 -9.71
CA ALA A 56 -7.50 64.18 -11.11
C ALA A 56 -6.92 65.54 -11.56
N THR A 57 -7.17 66.60 -10.79
CA THR A 57 -6.80 67.99 -11.08
C THR A 57 -5.70 68.53 -10.16
N ASP A 58 -5.25 67.74 -9.19
CA ASP A 58 -4.26 68.17 -8.21
C ASP A 58 -2.86 67.73 -8.64
N GLN A 59 -1.96 68.70 -8.82
CA GLN A 59 -0.55 68.47 -9.14
C GLN A 59 0.35 68.60 -7.91
N GLU A 60 -0.17 69.07 -6.76
CA GLU A 60 0.58 69.25 -5.52
C GLU A 60 0.58 67.99 -4.66
N THR A 61 -0.51 67.21 -4.66
CA THR A 61 -0.53 65.92 -3.95
C THR A 61 0.30 64.86 -4.67
N LYS A 62 1.33 64.36 -3.97
CA LYS A 62 2.09 63.17 -4.38
C LYS A 62 1.23 61.92 -4.21
N THR A 63 0.34 61.67 -5.18
CA THR A 63 -0.35 60.39 -5.33
C THR A 63 0.69 59.27 -5.46
N TRP A 64 0.39 58.09 -4.91
CA TRP A 64 1.30 56.93 -4.96
C TRP A 64 2.66 57.15 -4.26
N LYS A 65 2.67 57.98 -3.20
CA LYS A 65 3.88 58.39 -2.45
C LYS A 65 4.81 57.24 -2.05
N TYR A 66 4.28 56.06 -1.77
CA TYR A 66 5.00 54.92 -1.19
C TYR A 66 5.23 53.75 -2.18
N ASP A 67 4.81 53.90 -3.44
CA ASP A 67 4.75 52.79 -4.43
C ASP A 67 6.13 52.22 -4.78
N GLN A 68 7.14 53.09 -4.93
CA GLN A 68 8.48 52.68 -5.34
C GLN A 68 9.34 52.13 -4.19
N ASP A 69 9.04 52.50 -2.95
CA ASP A 69 9.92 52.23 -1.81
C ASP A 69 9.33 51.28 -0.77
N ILE A 70 8.01 51.26 -0.58
CA ILE A 70 7.37 50.46 0.49
C ILE A 70 6.42 49.42 -0.11
N ILE A 71 5.60 49.81 -1.09
CA ILE A 71 4.50 48.98 -1.61
C ILE A 71 5.00 48.06 -2.73
N GLN A 72 5.84 47.09 -2.38
CA GLN A 72 6.42 46.13 -3.33
C GLN A 72 6.27 44.69 -2.87
N ILE A 73 5.74 43.83 -3.74
CA ILE A 73 5.65 42.38 -3.47
C ILE A 73 7.05 41.82 -3.23
N GLY A 74 7.21 41.07 -2.15
CA GLY A 74 8.47 40.47 -1.70
C GLY A 74 9.26 41.29 -0.69
N LYS A 75 8.90 42.55 -0.41
CA LYS A 75 9.53 43.31 0.69
C LYS A 75 9.10 42.76 2.04
N VAL A 76 10.03 42.80 3.00
CA VAL A 76 9.81 42.40 4.39
C VAL A 76 9.30 43.60 5.19
N ILE A 77 8.18 43.39 5.89
CA ILE A 77 7.53 44.31 6.81
C ILE A 77 7.53 43.69 8.21
N LYS A 78 7.93 44.48 9.20
CA LYS A 78 7.77 44.13 10.62
C LYS A 78 6.69 45.00 11.23
N ILE A 79 5.75 44.40 11.95
CA ILE A 79 4.64 45.10 12.59
C ILE A 79 4.60 44.73 14.07
N GLY A 80 4.42 45.73 14.92
CA GLY A 80 4.29 45.59 16.35
C GLY A 80 3.45 46.71 16.96
N PHE A 81 3.19 46.57 18.26
CA PHE A 81 2.45 47.56 19.03
C PHE A 81 3.11 47.81 20.38
N ILE A 82 2.88 49.00 20.92
CA ILE A 82 3.13 49.31 22.32
C ILE A 82 1.86 48.97 23.10
N PRO A 83 1.94 48.26 24.25
CA PRO A 83 0.77 47.96 25.07
C PRO A 83 -0.02 49.21 25.47
N SER A 84 -1.35 49.13 25.50
CA SER A 84 -2.25 50.27 25.79
C SER A 84 -2.88 50.22 27.19
N THR A 85 -2.31 49.48 28.15
CA THR A 85 -2.95 49.16 29.43
C THR A 85 -2.92 50.31 30.45
N ASN A 86 -4.00 50.45 31.21
CA ASN A 86 -4.33 51.55 32.14
C ASN A 86 -3.50 51.67 33.45
N SER A 87 -2.29 51.11 33.52
CA SER A 87 -1.48 51.19 34.75
C SER A 87 -0.31 52.13 34.56
N ASP A 88 -0.39 53.32 35.18
CA ASP A 88 0.67 54.26 35.56
C ASP A 88 1.88 54.42 34.61
N SER A 89 2.12 55.67 34.24
CA SER A 89 3.21 56.21 33.42
C SER A 89 4.64 55.91 33.89
N GLU A 90 4.89 54.91 34.75
CA GLU A 90 6.19 54.58 35.33
C GLU A 90 6.45 53.07 35.49
N GLN A 91 5.94 52.20 34.61
CA GLN A 91 6.58 50.88 34.44
C GLN A 91 7.73 50.94 33.42
N PRO A 92 8.94 50.41 33.74
CA PRO A 92 10.11 50.45 32.84
C PRO A 92 10.01 49.50 31.63
N ASN A 93 8.84 48.90 31.37
CA ASN A 93 8.64 47.83 30.39
C ASN A 93 7.65 48.20 29.27
N ASN A 94 7.56 49.48 28.89
CA ASN A 94 6.86 49.92 27.69
C ASN A 94 7.68 49.59 26.42
N GLN A 95 8.20 48.36 26.33
CA GLN A 95 9.02 47.94 25.21
C GLN A 95 8.15 47.59 24.00
N PRO A 96 8.56 48.04 22.79
CA PRO A 96 7.89 47.67 21.55
C PRO A 96 7.83 46.14 21.42
N THR A 97 6.65 45.58 21.20
CA THR A 97 6.47 44.15 20.93
C THR A 97 6.12 43.95 19.46
N TYR A 98 7.00 43.26 18.73
CA TYR A 98 6.72 42.84 17.36
C TYR A 98 5.82 41.60 17.36
N LEU A 99 4.85 41.59 16.45
CA LEU A 99 3.88 40.52 16.27
C LEU A 99 4.18 39.69 15.03
N ILE A 100 4.64 40.32 13.95
CA ILE A 100 4.89 39.64 12.69
C ILE A 100 6.07 40.25 11.95
N ASP A 101 6.92 39.36 11.45
CA ASP A 101 7.90 39.61 10.38
C ASP A 101 7.35 38.92 9.12
N GLY A 102 6.81 39.71 8.19
CA GLY A 102 6.07 39.19 7.05
C GLY A 102 6.52 39.76 5.71
N GLU A 103 6.22 39.04 4.64
CA GLU A 103 6.50 39.44 3.26
C GLU A 103 5.21 39.96 2.61
N ILE A 104 5.31 41.07 1.88
CA ILE A 104 4.19 41.58 1.08
C ILE A 104 3.89 40.60 -0.05
N THR A 105 2.68 40.07 -0.10
CA THR A 105 2.25 39.10 -1.13
C THR A 105 1.18 39.65 -2.05
N ALA A 106 0.42 40.65 -1.61
CA ALA A 106 -0.61 41.28 -2.41
C ALA A 106 -0.75 42.77 -2.09
N ILE A 107 -1.12 43.53 -3.11
CA ILE A 107 -1.39 44.96 -3.03
C ILE A 107 -2.73 45.16 -3.73
N GLU A 108 -3.66 45.79 -3.04
CA GLU A 108 -5.00 46.10 -3.54
C GLU A 108 -5.25 47.60 -3.45
N THR A 109 -6.05 48.13 -4.36
CA THR A 109 -6.55 49.49 -4.28
C THR A 109 -7.97 49.53 -4.82
N HIS A 110 -8.81 50.38 -4.21
CA HIS A 110 -10.18 50.58 -4.66
C HIS A 110 -10.37 52.04 -5.09
N PHE A 111 -10.58 52.23 -6.39
CA PHE A 111 -10.92 53.53 -6.96
C PHE A 111 -12.40 53.82 -6.71
N SER A 112 -12.66 54.65 -5.70
CA SER A 112 -14.01 55.08 -5.33
C SER A 112 -14.44 56.32 -6.13
N GLY A 113 -15.71 56.70 -6.04
CA GLY A 113 -16.21 57.98 -6.57
C GLY A 113 -15.78 59.21 -5.74
N GLN A 114 -15.01 59.02 -4.67
CA GLN A 114 -14.47 60.07 -3.81
C GLN A 114 -13.03 60.41 -4.23
N THR A 115 -12.50 61.54 -3.78
CA THR A 115 -11.11 61.97 -4.05
C THR A 115 -10.08 61.22 -3.19
N GLN A 116 -10.21 59.89 -3.13
CA GLN A 116 -9.32 58.99 -2.43
C GLN A 116 -9.31 57.61 -3.11
N ALA A 117 -8.14 56.98 -3.12
CA ALA A 117 -7.95 55.61 -3.58
C ALA A 117 -7.07 54.85 -2.56
N PRO A 118 -7.62 54.47 -1.38
CA PRO A 118 -6.86 53.79 -0.34
C PRO A 118 -6.12 52.56 -0.87
N ILE A 119 -4.92 52.34 -0.35
CA ILE A 119 -4.08 51.19 -0.71
C ILE A 119 -4.12 50.20 0.44
N VAL A 120 -4.34 48.93 0.11
CA VAL A 120 -4.34 47.82 1.06
C VAL A 120 -3.14 46.95 0.75
N ILE A 121 -2.17 46.93 1.66
CA ILE A 121 -1.04 45.99 1.62
C ILE A 121 -1.44 44.75 2.38
N ARG A 122 -1.29 43.58 1.77
CA ARG A 122 -1.46 42.29 2.43
C ARG A 122 -0.18 41.48 2.34
N GLY A 123 0.10 40.76 3.39
CA GLY A 123 1.23 39.84 3.42
C GLY A 123 1.05 38.76 4.46
N TYR A 124 1.97 37.82 4.41
CA TYR A 124 2.00 36.69 5.31
C TYR A 124 3.37 36.59 5.95
N ASP A 125 3.46 35.87 7.06
CA ASP A 125 4.75 35.43 7.57
C ASP A 125 5.47 34.51 6.55
N ILE A 126 6.71 34.15 6.88
CA ILE A 126 7.54 33.31 6.00
C ILE A 126 6.93 31.91 5.74
N SER A 127 5.95 31.49 6.55
CA SER A 127 5.27 30.19 6.38
C SER A 127 4.50 30.07 5.06
N HIS A 128 4.10 31.18 4.43
CA HIS A 128 3.41 31.16 3.15
C HIS A 128 4.24 30.48 2.03
N ARG A 129 5.57 30.44 2.17
CA ARG A 129 6.46 29.72 1.25
C ARG A 129 6.18 28.21 1.24
N LEU A 130 5.74 27.63 2.36
CA LEU A 130 5.38 26.21 2.48
C LEU A 130 4.10 25.84 1.71
N HIS A 131 3.30 26.83 1.32
CA HIS A 131 2.12 26.64 0.49
C HIS A 131 2.43 26.67 -1.01
N ARG A 132 3.67 27.02 -1.41
CA ARG A 132 4.05 27.15 -2.82
C ARG A 132 4.49 25.81 -3.40
N GLY A 133 3.82 25.41 -4.48
CA GLY A 133 4.13 24.18 -5.20
C GLY A 133 3.52 22.93 -4.57
N LEU A 134 3.33 21.90 -5.40
CA LEU A 134 2.96 20.57 -4.98
C LEU A 134 4.17 19.66 -5.18
N TYR A 135 4.43 18.79 -4.20
CA TYR A 135 5.60 17.92 -4.22
C TYR A 135 5.18 16.46 -4.20
N ILE A 136 5.98 15.63 -4.88
CA ILE A 136 5.87 14.18 -4.91
C ILE A 136 7.26 13.61 -4.59
N ARG A 137 7.42 13.02 -3.42
CA ARG A 137 8.74 12.51 -2.95
C ARG A 137 8.61 11.57 -1.76
N SER A 138 9.62 10.73 -1.56
CA SER A 138 9.72 9.84 -0.39
C SER A 138 10.83 10.23 0.59
N PHE A 139 10.62 9.86 1.85
CA PHE A 139 11.56 9.96 2.95
C PHE A 139 11.72 8.57 3.56
N GLN A 140 12.94 8.03 3.58
CA GLN A 140 13.24 6.68 4.06
C GLN A 140 14.12 6.75 5.30
N ASP A 141 13.71 6.07 6.38
CA ASP A 141 14.39 6.07 7.68
C ASP A 141 14.47 7.46 8.36
N TYR A 142 13.43 8.28 8.16
CA TYR A 142 13.28 9.60 8.77
C TYR A 142 12.27 9.56 9.93
N THR A 143 12.52 10.35 10.97
CA THR A 143 11.46 10.74 11.92
C THR A 143 10.68 11.94 11.35
N ASP A 144 9.46 12.20 11.82
CA ASP A 144 8.73 13.42 11.44
C ASP A 144 9.52 14.70 11.74
N SER A 145 10.26 14.72 12.86
CA SER A 145 11.14 15.84 13.22
C SER A 145 12.30 16.05 12.23
N ASP A 146 12.83 14.98 11.65
CA ASP A 146 13.88 15.07 10.62
C ASP A 146 13.31 15.58 9.29
N ILE A 147 12.09 15.16 8.93
CA ILE A 147 11.37 15.65 7.74
C ILE A 147 11.14 17.16 7.87
N VAL A 148 10.66 17.62 9.02
CA VAL A 148 10.44 19.05 9.30
C VAL A 148 11.72 19.86 9.11
N LYS A 149 12.84 19.41 9.70
CA LYS A 149 14.14 20.09 9.58
C LYS A 149 14.59 20.19 8.12
N LYS A 150 14.50 19.08 7.37
CA LYS A 150 14.87 19.03 5.96
C LYS A 150 14.04 20.02 5.12
N ILE A 151 12.73 20.02 5.30
CA ILE A 151 11.84 20.93 4.56
C ILE A 151 12.06 22.40 4.97
N ALA A 152 12.33 22.67 6.24
CA ALA A 152 12.65 24.02 6.70
C ALA A 152 13.92 24.56 6.03
N GLU A 153 14.96 23.72 5.91
CA GLU A 153 16.21 24.06 5.21
C GLU A 153 15.97 24.32 3.71
N GLU A 154 15.23 23.44 3.03
CA GLU A 154 14.91 23.58 1.59
C GLU A 154 14.19 24.90 1.26
N VAL A 155 13.32 25.37 2.17
CA VAL A 155 12.48 26.56 1.97
C VAL A 155 13.13 27.82 2.58
N GLY A 156 14.25 27.66 3.29
CA GLY A 156 14.99 28.75 3.93
C GLY A 156 14.25 29.38 5.12
N ILE A 157 13.64 28.55 5.97
CA ILE A 157 12.97 28.98 7.20
C ILE A 157 13.83 28.56 8.40
N GLU A 158 14.16 29.51 9.28
CA GLU A 158 14.87 29.20 10.52
C GLU A 158 14.00 28.35 11.46
N THR A 159 14.61 27.43 12.20
CA THR A 159 13.91 26.58 13.16
C THR A 159 14.10 27.09 14.58
N HIS A 160 13.06 27.02 15.42
CA HIS A 160 13.15 27.31 16.86
C HIS A 160 13.06 26.04 17.72
N THR A 161 11.86 25.65 18.15
CA THR A 161 11.64 24.42 18.91
C THR A 161 11.23 23.29 17.98
N ILE A 162 12.03 22.23 17.90
CA ILE A 162 11.67 20.98 17.22
C ILE A 162 11.83 19.83 18.22
N ASP A 163 10.72 19.35 18.76
CA ASP A 163 10.70 18.20 19.65
C ASP A 163 10.95 16.91 18.85
N SER A 164 11.51 15.90 19.53
CA SER A 164 11.67 14.57 18.93
C SER A 164 10.32 13.92 18.73
N SER A 165 10.02 13.52 17.49
CA SER A 165 8.77 12.82 17.14
C SER A 165 8.82 11.31 17.41
N GLY A 166 9.90 10.80 18.01
CA GLY A 166 10.02 9.39 18.41
C GLY A 166 10.68 8.51 17.36
N GLU A 167 9.96 7.49 16.87
CA GLU A 167 10.53 6.43 16.04
C GLU A 167 10.67 6.84 14.57
N LYS A 168 11.65 6.23 13.89
CA LYS A 168 11.86 6.41 12.46
C LYS A 168 10.81 5.64 11.70
N HIS A 169 10.29 6.29 10.66
CA HIS A 169 9.44 5.65 9.67
C HIS A 169 10.32 5.00 8.61
N GLU A 170 10.10 3.72 8.32
CA GLU A 170 10.81 3.04 7.22
C GLU A 170 10.55 3.74 5.88
N TYR A 171 9.33 4.27 5.71
CA TYR A 171 8.94 4.97 4.49
C TYR A 171 7.80 5.97 4.74
N VAL A 172 7.99 7.21 4.31
CA VAL A 172 6.97 8.27 4.24
C VAL A 172 6.97 8.84 2.83
N PHE A 173 5.80 9.17 2.29
CA PHE A 173 5.58 9.69 0.96
C PHE A 173 4.72 10.95 1.01
N GLN A 174 5.21 12.01 0.39
CA GLN A 174 4.44 13.23 0.16
C GLN A 174 3.73 13.10 -1.18
N GLU A 175 2.40 13.10 -1.15
CA GLU A 175 1.56 12.65 -2.25
C GLU A 175 0.88 13.81 -3.00
N ASN A 176 1.65 14.52 -3.82
CA ASN A 176 1.14 15.69 -4.57
C ASN A 176 0.50 16.74 -3.63
N GLN A 177 1.20 17.03 -2.54
CA GLN A 177 0.75 17.96 -1.48
C GLN A 177 1.73 19.12 -1.35
N THR A 178 1.26 20.26 -0.86
CA THR A 178 2.15 21.34 -0.42
C THR A 178 2.94 20.88 0.81
N ASN A 179 4.08 21.51 1.07
CA ASN A 179 4.87 21.21 2.27
C ASN A 179 4.08 21.52 3.56
N MET A 180 3.28 22.59 3.56
CA MET A 180 2.42 22.91 4.71
C MET A 180 1.39 21.81 4.98
N ALA A 181 0.66 21.38 3.95
CA ALA A 181 -0.39 20.37 4.12
C ALA A 181 0.19 19.05 4.63
N PHE A 182 1.31 18.63 4.05
CA PHE A 182 2.03 17.43 4.45
C PHE A 182 2.51 17.51 5.91
N LEU A 183 3.23 18.57 6.28
CA LEU A 183 3.78 18.72 7.64
C LEU A 183 2.69 18.82 8.71
N ARG A 184 1.56 19.47 8.42
CA ARG A 184 0.40 19.51 9.32
C ARG A 184 -0.27 18.16 9.48
N GLU A 185 -0.41 17.39 8.39
CA GLU A 185 -0.92 16.02 8.50
C GLU A 185 -0.02 15.17 9.39
N ARG A 186 1.31 15.31 9.26
CA ARG A 186 2.29 14.61 10.12
C ARG A 186 2.21 15.07 11.57
N ALA A 187 2.12 16.37 11.83
CA ALA A 187 2.00 16.93 13.18
C ALA A 187 0.72 16.46 13.89
N ALA A 188 -0.42 16.54 13.20
CA ALA A 188 -1.72 16.13 13.73
C ALA A 188 -1.75 14.64 14.11
N ARG A 189 -1.14 13.76 13.31
CA ARG A 189 -1.06 12.32 13.62
C ARG A 189 -0.38 12.02 14.96
N ILE A 190 0.51 12.90 15.43
CA ILE A 190 1.27 12.71 16.67
C ILE A 190 0.90 13.70 17.78
N GLY A 191 -0.09 14.58 17.55
CA GLY A 191 -0.54 15.58 18.52
C GLY A 191 0.43 16.75 18.69
N PHE A 192 1.31 16.97 17.71
CA PHE A 192 2.25 18.09 17.70
C PHE A 192 1.62 19.32 17.06
N GLU A 193 2.06 20.48 17.49
CA GLU A 193 1.74 21.77 16.88
C GLU A 193 2.80 22.11 15.82
N PHE A 194 2.34 22.59 14.67
CA PHE A 194 3.20 23.04 13.58
C PHE A 194 2.82 24.46 13.15
N PHE A 195 3.64 25.43 13.53
CA PHE A 195 3.40 26.84 13.26
C PHE A 195 4.71 27.61 13.13
N VAL A 196 4.63 28.81 12.54
CA VAL A 196 5.74 29.75 12.46
C VAL A 196 5.40 30.94 13.32
N GLN A 197 6.36 31.38 14.13
CA GLN A 197 6.24 32.56 14.98
C GLN A 197 7.59 33.25 15.03
N ASP A 198 7.58 34.59 14.94
CA ASP A 198 8.80 35.41 14.95
C ASP A 198 9.81 34.99 13.85
N GLY A 199 9.30 34.63 12.67
CA GLY A 199 10.09 34.17 11.53
C GLY A 199 10.68 32.75 11.67
N LYS A 200 10.36 32.04 12.77
CA LYS A 200 10.91 30.73 13.08
C LYS A 200 9.86 29.64 13.16
N LEU A 201 10.19 28.49 12.62
CA LEU A 201 9.35 27.30 12.59
C LEU A 201 9.42 26.54 13.91
N ASN A 202 8.24 26.15 14.42
CA ASN A 202 8.06 25.34 15.61
C ASN A 202 7.34 24.03 15.24
N PHE A 203 7.84 22.92 15.77
CA PHE A 203 7.25 21.59 15.67
C PHE A 203 7.41 20.88 17.02
N ARG A 204 6.40 20.98 17.87
CA ARG A 204 6.54 20.59 19.29
C ARG A 204 5.22 20.11 19.88
N ASN A 205 5.30 19.49 21.06
CA ASN A 205 4.09 19.25 21.85
C ASN A 205 3.54 20.59 22.37
N PRO A 206 2.22 20.71 22.59
CA PRO A 206 1.66 21.88 23.26
C PRO A 206 2.25 22.06 24.65
N GLN A 207 2.65 23.29 25.01
CA GLN A 207 3.37 23.59 26.26
C GLN A 207 2.74 24.78 27.01
N ILE A 208 2.80 24.73 28.35
CA ILE A 208 2.42 25.85 29.22
C ILE A 208 3.71 26.57 29.63
N ASN A 209 4.05 27.65 28.92
CA ASN A 209 5.27 28.41 29.18
C ASN A 209 4.99 29.68 29.99
N GLU A 210 4.17 30.58 29.44
CA GLU A 210 3.86 31.88 30.02
C GLU A 210 2.35 31.97 30.28
N ILE A 211 1.96 32.34 31.50
CA ILE A 211 0.57 32.55 31.89
C ILE A 211 0.32 34.04 32.01
N LEU A 212 -0.59 34.57 31.19
CA LEU A 212 -1.03 35.97 31.25
C LEU A 212 -2.34 36.05 32.03
N GLN A 213 -2.34 36.83 33.12
CA GLN A 213 -3.52 37.08 33.94
C GLN A 213 -4.35 38.20 33.32
N LEU A 214 -5.63 37.93 33.01
CA LEU A 214 -6.54 38.90 32.43
C LEU A 214 -7.86 38.92 33.21
N VAL A 215 -8.37 40.12 33.48
CA VAL A 215 -9.58 40.35 34.29
C VAL A 215 -10.71 40.92 33.43
N TRP A 216 -11.89 40.31 33.52
CA TRP A 216 -13.07 40.81 32.81
C TRP A 216 -13.45 42.23 33.25
N LEU A 217 -13.80 43.08 32.28
CA LEU A 217 -14.09 44.51 32.43
C LEU A 217 -12.89 45.40 32.82
N ALA A 218 -11.69 44.82 32.97
CA ALA A 218 -10.45 45.58 33.11
C ALA A 218 -9.58 45.46 31.85
N ASP A 219 -9.22 44.22 31.47
CA ASP A 219 -8.34 43.95 30.33
C ASP A 219 -9.14 43.64 29.06
N PHE A 220 -10.33 43.03 29.21
CA PHE A 220 -11.21 42.70 28.09
C PHE A 220 -12.67 43.08 28.34
N THR A 221 -13.34 43.47 27.26
CA THR A 221 -14.68 44.06 27.27
C THR A 221 -15.77 43.05 26.92
N SER A 222 -15.46 42.05 26.09
CA SER A 222 -16.42 41.01 25.74
C SER A 222 -15.78 39.63 25.75
N PHE A 223 -16.52 38.66 26.26
CA PHE A 223 -16.15 37.25 26.28
C PHE A 223 -17.37 36.41 25.90
N ARG A 224 -17.24 35.62 24.85
CA ARG A 224 -18.24 34.65 24.40
C ARG A 224 -17.65 33.27 24.56
N VAL A 225 -18.32 32.42 25.33
CA VAL A 225 -17.89 31.04 25.57
C VAL A 225 -19.00 30.07 25.21
N ARG A 226 -18.61 28.95 24.59
CA ARG A 226 -19.49 27.84 24.26
C ARG A 226 -18.87 26.55 24.77
N LEU A 227 -19.62 25.80 25.56
CA LEU A 227 -19.31 24.42 25.91
C LEU A 227 -20.16 23.48 25.06
N THR A 228 -19.57 22.43 24.50
CA THR A 228 -20.31 21.46 23.71
C THR A 228 -19.83 20.04 23.92
N SER A 229 -20.77 19.15 24.24
CA SER A 229 -20.50 17.71 24.37
C SER A 229 -20.85 16.91 23.11
N ALA A 230 -21.15 17.59 22.00
CA ALA A 230 -21.74 16.96 20.80
C ALA A 230 -20.84 15.88 20.20
N GLU A 231 -19.52 16.12 20.19
CA GLU A 231 -18.51 15.21 19.61
C GLU A 231 -17.63 14.55 20.69
N GLN A 232 -17.96 14.76 21.97
CA GLN A 232 -17.16 14.24 23.07
C GLN A 232 -17.40 12.73 23.22
N VAL A 233 -16.29 11.99 23.37
CA VAL A 233 -16.30 10.53 23.59
C VAL A 233 -15.59 10.18 24.90
N LYS A 234 -15.86 8.99 25.42
CA LYS A 234 -15.19 8.46 26.62
C LYS A 234 -13.78 7.96 26.33
N ALA A 235 -13.58 7.41 25.13
CA ALA A 235 -12.32 6.83 24.69
C ALA A 235 -12.15 6.94 23.17
N VAL A 236 -10.89 6.95 22.73
CA VAL A 236 -10.48 6.75 21.34
C VAL A 236 -9.83 5.37 21.24
N GLU A 237 -10.23 4.59 20.25
CA GLU A 237 -9.64 3.29 19.93
C GLU A 237 -9.15 3.32 18.47
N VAL A 238 -7.84 3.18 18.28
CA VAL A 238 -7.21 3.03 16.97
C VAL A 238 -6.96 1.55 16.72
N ARG A 239 -7.43 1.05 15.58
CA ARG A 239 -7.23 -0.34 15.16
C ARG A 239 -6.52 -0.39 13.83
N SER A 240 -5.53 -1.28 13.72
CA SER A 240 -4.85 -1.58 12.46
C SER A 240 -4.52 -3.07 12.36
N TRP A 241 -4.01 -3.50 11.21
CA TRP A 241 -3.57 -4.86 10.98
C TRP A 241 -2.05 -4.92 10.90
N ASP A 242 -1.44 -5.68 11.82
CA ASP A 242 -0.03 -6.05 11.75
C ASP A 242 0.08 -7.30 10.86
N TYR A 243 0.49 -7.11 9.62
CA TYR A 243 0.66 -8.21 8.68
C TYR A 243 1.94 -9.02 8.94
N GLU A 244 2.90 -8.52 9.71
CA GLU A 244 4.11 -9.24 10.08
C GLU A 244 3.81 -10.29 11.15
N ARG A 245 2.98 -9.92 12.13
CA ARG A 245 2.53 -10.80 13.22
C ARG A 245 1.23 -11.53 12.93
N LYS A 246 0.47 -11.09 11.92
CA LYS A 246 -0.87 -11.60 11.57
C LYS A 246 -1.89 -11.40 12.72
N GLU A 247 -1.82 -10.24 13.36
CA GLU A 247 -2.61 -9.89 14.54
C GLU A 247 -3.14 -8.45 14.44
N PRO A 248 -4.29 -8.13 15.06
CA PRO A 248 -4.77 -6.77 15.12
C PRO A 248 -3.92 -5.92 16.09
N ILE A 249 -3.50 -4.75 15.64
CA ILE A 249 -3.02 -3.67 16.52
C ILE A 249 -4.26 -2.99 17.09
N VAL A 250 -4.35 -2.89 18.40
CA VAL A 250 -5.45 -2.20 19.10
C VAL A 250 -4.84 -1.31 20.17
N ALA A 251 -5.00 0.00 20.01
CA ALA A 251 -4.62 1.00 21.00
C ALA A 251 -5.88 1.74 21.48
N ARG A 252 -6.12 1.73 22.79
CA ARG A 252 -7.27 2.41 23.41
C ARG A 252 -6.78 3.44 24.44
N ILE A 253 -7.24 4.68 24.30
CA ILE A 253 -6.97 5.79 25.21
C ILE A 253 -8.30 6.36 25.72
N PRO A 254 -8.46 6.63 27.04
CA PRO A 254 -7.49 6.39 28.11
C PRO A 254 -7.31 4.89 28.39
N LYS A 255 -6.13 4.51 28.92
CA LYS A 255 -5.83 3.11 29.29
C LYS A 255 -6.56 2.74 30.58
N GLU A 256 -7.31 1.63 30.57
CA GLU A 256 -8.12 1.17 31.72
C GLU A 256 -7.31 0.96 33.01
N THR A 257 -6.03 0.62 32.88
CA THR A 257 -5.14 0.24 34.00
C THR A 257 -4.29 1.37 34.57
N SER A 258 -4.34 2.57 33.97
CA SER A 258 -3.50 3.70 34.40
C SER A 258 -4.35 4.76 35.08
N GLN A 259 -4.19 4.91 36.40
CA GLN A 259 -4.72 6.05 37.17
C GLN A 259 -4.17 7.41 36.68
N LEU A 260 -3.22 7.40 35.75
CA LEU A 260 -2.53 8.55 35.16
C LEU A 260 -2.40 8.36 33.62
N THR A 261 -3.48 8.53 32.88
CA THR A 261 -3.40 9.17 31.55
C THR A 261 -4.29 10.39 31.61
N THR A 262 -3.77 11.42 32.29
CA THR A 262 -4.39 12.73 32.33
C THR A 262 -4.26 13.28 30.92
N SER A 263 -5.38 13.43 30.22
CA SER A 263 -5.42 14.33 29.07
C SER A 263 -4.62 15.60 29.36
N GLU A 264 -3.70 15.94 28.47
CA GLU A 264 -2.84 17.11 28.58
C GLU A 264 -3.59 18.38 28.15
N ILE A 265 -4.87 18.49 28.54
CA ILE A 265 -5.69 19.66 28.26
C ILE A 265 -5.07 20.91 28.88
N LEU A 266 -4.84 21.88 28.01
CA LEU A 266 -4.29 23.20 28.34
C LEU A 266 -5.40 24.16 28.77
N THR A 267 -6.59 24.04 28.17
CA THR A 267 -7.79 24.80 28.55
C THR A 267 -8.53 24.11 29.69
N ARG A 268 -8.74 24.80 30.81
CA ARG A 268 -9.34 24.25 32.04
C ARG A 268 -10.29 25.26 32.67
N THR A 269 -11.51 24.81 32.97
CA THR A 269 -12.53 25.58 33.69
C THR A 269 -13.16 24.71 34.77
N GLU A 270 -14.01 25.32 35.61
CA GLU A 270 -14.78 24.57 36.64
C GLU A 270 -15.80 23.59 36.04
N TYR A 271 -16.02 23.58 34.72
CA TYR A 271 -16.87 22.60 34.06
C TYR A 271 -16.22 21.22 33.90
N GLY A 272 -14.92 21.09 34.13
CA GLY A 272 -14.21 19.81 34.03
C GLY A 272 -13.94 19.39 32.59
N LYS A 273 -13.95 18.07 32.32
CA LYS A 273 -13.56 17.49 31.03
C LYS A 273 -14.77 17.11 30.18
N GLY A 274 -14.67 17.31 28.86
CA GLY A 274 -15.77 17.03 27.93
C GLY A 274 -16.23 15.57 27.93
N ARG A 275 -15.29 14.61 28.08
CA ARG A 275 -15.59 13.17 28.19
C ARG A 275 -16.60 12.81 29.28
N ASP A 276 -16.65 13.58 30.37
CA ASP A 276 -17.54 13.31 31.51
C ASP A 276 -18.99 13.72 31.21
N TYR A 277 -19.20 14.52 30.16
CA TYR A 277 -20.53 14.88 29.66
C TYR A 277 -21.05 13.91 28.59
N SER A 278 -20.17 13.16 27.91
CA SER A 278 -20.55 12.23 26.85
C SER A 278 -21.56 11.16 27.31
N GLN A 279 -21.55 10.79 28.60
CA GLN A 279 -22.38 9.74 29.17
C GLN A 279 -23.73 10.24 29.73
N LYS A 280 -23.96 11.56 29.79
CA LYS A 280 -25.13 12.15 30.46
C LYS A 280 -26.45 12.01 29.68
N PHE A 281 -26.41 11.46 28.47
CA PHE A 281 -27.57 11.38 27.56
C PHE A 281 -28.28 10.01 27.58
N GLY A 282 -27.97 9.12 28.54
CA GLY A 282 -28.64 7.82 28.65
C GLY A 282 -28.38 6.88 27.46
N LEU A 283 -27.17 6.97 26.87
CA LEU A 283 -26.78 6.21 25.69
C LEU A 283 -26.65 4.71 25.97
N ASN A 284 -26.86 3.88 24.94
CA ASN A 284 -26.53 2.46 24.94
C ASN A 284 -25.72 2.12 23.66
N PRO A 285 -24.42 1.82 23.74
CA PRO A 285 -23.63 1.67 24.97
C PRO A 285 -23.43 3.00 25.73
N SER A 286 -23.28 2.91 27.05
CA SER A 286 -23.12 4.07 27.96
C SER A 286 -21.73 4.73 27.89
N GLU A 287 -20.80 4.15 27.14
CA GLU A 287 -19.45 4.67 26.91
C GLU A 287 -19.23 4.87 25.41
N PRO A 288 -19.65 6.01 24.84
CA PRO A 288 -19.38 6.30 23.44
C PRO A 288 -17.86 6.35 23.23
N LYS A 289 -17.38 5.72 22.16
CA LYS A 289 -15.97 5.73 21.78
C LYS A 289 -15.81 6.13 20.32
N LEU A 290 -14.74 6.86 20.01
CA LEU A 290 -14.30 7.07 18.64
C LEU A 290 -13.49 5.85 18.21
N LEU A 291 -13.90 5.19 17.13
CA LEU A 291 -13.20 4.05 16.56
C LEU A 291 -12.55 4.46 15.24
N VAL A 292 -11.22 4.39 15.17
CA VAL A 292 -10.43 4.71 13.98
C VAL A 292 -9.93 3.42 13.35
N VAL A 293 -10.28 3.20 12.07
CA VAL A 293 -9.95 1.98 11.31
C VAL A 293 -9.41 2.27 9.91
N ASP A 294 -9.46 3.53 9.49
CA ASP A 294 -9.12 4.02 8.17
C ASP A 294 -7.74 4.69 8.11
N GLN A 295 -7.03 4.76 9.24
CA GLN A 295 -5.66 5.27 9.34
C GLN A 295 -4.74 4.14 9.82
N PRO A 296 -4.10 3.40 8.90
CA PRO A 296 -3.31 2.24 9.28
C PRO A 296 -2.00 2.66 9.97
N THR A 297 -1.59 1.90 10.98
CA THR A 297 -0.38 2.15 11.81
C THR A 297 0.49 0.90 11.85
N ALA A 298 1.80 1.07 11.74
CA ALA A 298 2.75 -0.04 11.63
C ALA A 298 3.07 -0.68 12.98
N THR A 299 3.00 0.10 14.07
CA THR A 299 3.34 -0.36 15.42
C THR A 299 2.27 0.00 16.44
N ILE A 300 2.23 -0.74 17.55
CA ILE A 300 1.35 -0.44 18.69
C ILE A 300 1.64 0.95 19.25
N LYS A 301 2.92 1.35 19.31
CA LYS A 301 3.32 2.66 19.84
C LYS A 301 2.85 3.82 18.96
N GLU A 302 2.92 3.67 17.64
CA GLU A 302 2.35 4.63 16.69
C GLU A 302 0.83 4.76 16.88
N ALA A 303 0.13 3.63 17.03
CA ALA A 303 -1.31 3.61 17.31
C ALA A 303 -1.66 4.28 18.65
N GLU A 304 -0.84 4.10 19.69
CA GLU A 304 -1.03 4.75 20.99
C GLU A 304 -0.83 6.27 20.91
N VAL A 305 0.21 6.72 20.21
CA VAL A 305 0.47 8.15 19.98
C VAL A 305 -0.68 8.80 19.21
N MET A 306 -1.14 8.16 18.13
CA MET A 306 -2.28 8.64 17.35
C MET A 306 -3.57 8.68 18.17
N ALA A 307 -3.84 7.62 18.96
CA ALA A 307 -5.01 7.58 19.83
C ALA A 307 -4.97 8.69 20.90
N GLN A 308 -3.78 8.97 21.45
CA GLN A 308 -3.59 10.04 22.44
C GLN A 308 -3.75 11.43 21.83
N ALA A 309 -3.23 11.63 20.61
CA ALA A 309 -3.38 12.88 19.86
C ALA A 309 -4.86 13.21 19.61
N LEU A 310 -5.59 12.25 19.02
CA LEU A 310 -7.03 12.39 18.76
C LEU A 310 -7.85 12.56 20.05
N PHE A 311 -7.44 11.90 21.13
CA PHE A 311 -8.11 12.04 22.43
C PHE A 311 -7.92 13.44 23.03
N ASN A 312 -6.69 13.98 22.98
CA ASN A 312 -6.38 15.34 23.43
C ASN A 312 -7.10 16.39 22.56
N GLU A 313 -7.17 16.15 21.25
CA GLU A 313 -7.88 16.99 20.30
C GLU A 313 -9.37 17.10 20.64
N LEU A 314 -10.06 15.95 20.77
CA LEU A 314 -11.47 15.92 21.15
C LEU A 314 -11.72 16.59 22.51
N GLU A 315 -10.88 16.33 23.52
CA GLU A 315 -11.04 17.02 24.80
C GLU A 315 -10.81 18.54 24.70
N GLY A 316 -9.92 18.99 23.80
CA GLY A 316 -9.67 20.40 23.51
C GLY A 316 -10.87 21.12 22.87
N ASP A 317 -11.64 20.42 22.04
CA ASP A 317 -12.86 20.95 21.39
C ASP A 317 -14.06 21.09 22.33
N PHE A 318 -13.91 20.75 23.62
CA PHE A 318 -15.00 20.88 24.58
C PHE A 318 -15.40 22.34 24.84
N ILE A 319 -14.42 23.25 24.82
CA ILE A 319 -14.59 24.67 25.17
C ILE A 319 -14.10 25.55 24.03
N TYR A 320 -15.01 26.37 23.52
CA TYR A 320 -14.72 27.45 22.58
C TYR A 320 -14.86 28.79 23.28
N ALA A 321 -13.95 29.71 23.02
CA ALA A 321 -14.06 31.08 23.51
C ALA A 321 -13.62 32.11 22.48
N ASP A 322 -14.29 33.26 22.48
CA ASP A 322 -13.93 34.47 21.74
C ASP A 322 -13.90 35.65 22.68
N THR A 323 -12.80 36.39 22.65
CA THR A 323 -12.56 37.53 23.53
C THR A 323 -12.21 38.75 22.72
N ARG A 324 -12.63 39.92 23.18
CA ARG A 324 -12.17 41.22 22.69
C ARG A 324 -11.87 42.14 23.85
N GLY A 325 -10.73 42.81 23.79
CA GLY A 325 -10.25 43.67 24.84
C GLY A 325 -9.34 44.81 24.39
N GLN A 326 -8.72 45.43 25.39
CA GLN A 326 -7.72 46.47 25.18
C GLN A 326 -6.50 45.89 24.45
N GLY A 327 -5.77 46.76 23.75
CA GLY A 327 -4.61 46.38 22.97
C GLY A 327 -3.46 45.83 23.82
N ASN A 328 -3.22 44.52 23.75
CA ASN A 328 -2.13 43.86 24.46
C ASN A 328 -1.37 42.92 23.50
N PRO A 329 -0.17 43.31 23.02
CA PRO A 329 0.60 42.53 22.06
C PRO A 329 1.22 41.26 22.65
N ARG A 330 1.08 41.01 23.96
CA ARG A 330 1.57 39.77 24.60
C ARG A 330 0.61 38.59 24.41
N ILE A 331 -0.67 38.87 24.13
CA ILE A 331 -1.69 37.85 23.86
C ILE A 331 -1.49 37.33 22.44
N ARG A 332 -0.81 36.19 22.32
CA ARG A 332 -0.45 35.55 21.04
C ARG A 332 -0.76 34.05 21.09
N PRO A 333 -0.92 33.38 19.94
CA PRO A 333 -1.17 31.95 19.92
C PRO A 333 -0.02 31.15 20.54
N GLY A 334 -0.33 29.98 21.09
CA GLY A 334 0.64 29.12 21.76
C GLY A 334 0.90 29.50 23.23
N LYS A 335 0.06 30.37 23.81
CA LYS A 335 0.13 30.82 25.21
C LYS A 335 -1.14 30.49 25.96
N VAL A 336 -1.02 30.37 27.28
CA VAL A 336 -2.18 30.21 28.18
C VAL A 336 -2.50 31.56 28.81
N VAL A 337 -3.77 31.96 28.73
CA VAL A 337 -4.31 33.11 29.47
C VAL A 337 -5.16 32.60 30.63
N GLU A 338 -4.95 33.16 31.81
CA GLU A 338 -5.79 32.90 32.97
C GLU A 338 -6.84 34.01 33.05
N LEU A 339 -8.11 33.64 32.91
CA LEU A 339 -9.22 34.60 32.89
C LEU A 339 -9.98 34.56 34.21
N ASP A 340 -10.14 35.72 34.84
CA ASP A 340 -10.80 35.87 36.15
C ASP A 340 -12.12 36.65 36.09
N ARG A 341 -12.94 36.50 37.13
CA ARG A 341 -14.23 37.19 37.40
C ARG A 341 -15.38 36.82 36.46
N MET A 342 -15.36 35.62 35.89
CA MET A 342 -16.43 35.10 35.03
C MET A 342 -17.19 33.93 35.68
N GLY A 343 -17.05 33.76 37.00
CA GLY A 343 -17.65 32.65 37.75
C GLY A 343 -17.08 31.31 37.29
N ARG A 344 -17.96 30.33 37.00
CA ARG A 344 -17.58 28.98 36.55
C ARG A 344 -16.85 28.94 35.19
N TYR A 345 -16.88 30.04 34.46
CA TYR A 345 -16.16 30.22 33.20
C TYR A 345 -14.75 30.81 33.40
N SER A 346 -14.38 31.16 34.63
CA SER A 346 -13.01 31.53 34.96
C SER A 346 -12.11 30.29 34.85
N GLY A 347 -10.84 30.51 34.51
CA GLY A 347 -9.85 29.45 34.40
C GLY A 347 -8.80 29.72 33.32
N SER A 348 -8.07 28.66 32.97
CA SER A 348 -6.98 28.70 32.01
C SER A 348 -7.49 28.44 30.60
N TYR A 349 -7.07 29.26 29.64
CA TYR A 349 -7.48 29.16 28.25
C TYR A 349 -6.25 29.17 27.33
N TYR A 350 -6.12 28.17 26.47
CA TYR A 350 -5.05 28.11 25.50
C TYR A 350 -5.41 28.88 24.24
N VAL A 351 -4.66 29.94 23.95
CA VAL A 351 -4.91 30.81 22.80
C VAL A 351 -4.43 30.11 21.52
N THR A 352 -5.35 29.88 20.58
CA THR A 352 -5.05 29.26 19.29
C THR A 352 -4.99 30.28 18.16
N GLU A 353 -5.66 31.42 18.32
CA GLU A 353 -5.70 32.51 17.34
C GLU A 353 -5.72 33.86 18.07
N SER A 354 -5.04 34.85 17.51
CA SER A 354 -5.14 36.24 17.95
C SER A 354 -5.26 37.18 16.75
N ARG A 355 -5.96 38.29 16.97
CA ARG A 355 -6.09 39.39 16.01
C ARG A 355 -5.83 40.70 16.72
N HIS A 356 -4.82 41.40 16.25
CA HIS A 356 -4.44 42.73 16.71
C HIS A 356 -4.93 43.74 15.67
N LEU A 357 -5.95 44.52 16.04
CA LEU A 357 -6.58 45.49 15.16
C LEU A 357 -6.31 46.90 15.67
N PHE A 358 -5.63 47.71 14.86
CA PHE A 358 -5.54 49.14 15.01
C PHE A 358 -6.40 49.80 13.94
N TYR A 359 -7.38 50.61 14.35
CA TYR A 359 -8.28 51.30 13.45
C TYR A 359 -8.59 52.69 14.03
N GLU A 360 -8.37 53.74 13.25
CA GLU A 360 -8.63 55.13 13.65
C GLU A 360 -8.05 55.52 15.03
N GLY A 361 -6.82 55.10 15.33
CA GLY A 361 -6.14 55.42 16.59
C GLY A 361 -6.45 54.49 17.77
N ILE A 362 -7.41 53.57 17.61
CA ILE A 362 -7.80 52.61 18.65
C ILE A 362 -7.16 51.26 18.37
N TYR A 363 -6.41 50.74 19.35
CA TYR A 363 -5.83 49.40 19.31
C TYR A 363 -6.65 48.43 20.17
N THR A 364 -7.13 47.35 19.56
CA THR A 364 -7.85 46.27 20.22
C THR A 364 -7.17 44.93 19.96
N THR A 365 -7.26 44.03 20.94
CA THR A 365 -6.83 42.64 20.79
C THR A 365 -8.03 41.73 20.92
N GLU A 366 -8.21 40.90 19.90
CA GLU A 366 -9.16 39.80 19.87
C GLU A 366 -8.37 38.50 19.97
N PHE A 367 -8.86 37.53 20.71
CA PHE A 367 -8.26 36.20 20.72
C PHE A 367 -9.32 35.13 20.84
N SER A 368 -9.01 33.98 20.28
CA SER A 368 -9.91 32.85 20.21
C SER A 368 -9.24 31.59 20.74
N VAL A 369 -10.06 30.79 21.40
CA VAL A 369 -9.73 29.46 21.89
C VAL A 369 -10.57 28.49 21.08
N ARG A 370 -9.87 27.65 20.33
CA ARG A 370 -10.37 26.50 19.58
C ARG A 370 -9.65 25.25 20.09
N GLY A 371 -10.08 24.05 19.70
CA GLY A 371 -9.23 22.89 19.87
C GLY A 371 -8.06 22.87 18.88
N LEU A 372 -7.39 21.74 18.82
CA LEU A 372 -6.23 21.54 17.94
C LEU A 372 -6.64 21.43 16.46
N ARG A 373 -7.94 21.45 16.14
CA ARG A 373 -8.44 21.65 14.78
C ARG A 373 -8.73 23.12 14.48
N GLY A 374 -8.30 23.54 13.30
CA GLY A 374 -8.90 24.68 12.63
C GLY A 374 -10.26 24.30 12.07
N ASP A 375 -11.28 24.14 12.90
CA ASP A 375 -12.68 23.95 12.46
C ASP A 375 -13.24 25.27 11.90
N ASN A 376 -12.59 25.75 10.85
CA ASN A 376 -13.11 26.84 10.04
C ASN A 376 -14.11 26.27 9.04
N LEU A 377 -15.12 27.07 8.71
CA LEU A 377 -16.17 26.71 7.76
C LEU A 377 -15.58 26.23 6.42
N LEU A 378 -14.43 26.76 6.02
CA LEU A 378 -13.74 26.33 4.81
C LEU A 378 -13.26 24.87 4.91
N GLN A 379 -12.73 24.41 6.05
CA GLN A 379 -12.32 23.03 6.27
C GLN A 379 -13.51 22.08 6.31
N THR A 380 -14.64 22.51 6.88
CA THR A 380 -15.90 21.72 6.90
C THR A 380 -16.58 21.66 5.53
N LEU A 381 -16.55 22.76 4.75
CA LEU A 381 -17.19 22.86 3.44
C LEU A 381 -16.26 22.45 2.29
N SER A 382 -14.95 22.34 2.53
CA SER A 382 -14.00 21.93 1.49
C SER A 382 -14.37 20.52 1.06
N PRO A 383 -14.70 20.31 -0.23
CA PRO A 383 -14.94 18.97 -0.72
C PRO A 383 -13.69 18.14 -0.45
N SER A 384 -13.82 17.09 0.35
CA SER A 384 -12.81 16.06 0.56
C SER A 384 -12.47 15.29 -0.73
N THR A 385 -13.17 15.58 -1.83
CA THR A 385 -13.18 14.83 -3.07
C THR A 385 -12.17 15.32 -4.11
N ARG A 386 -10.90 15.46 -3.72
CA ARG A 386 -9.82 15.09 -4.65
C ARG A 386 -9.36 13.71 -4.24
N LEU A 387 -9.66 12.71 -5.07
CA LEU A 387 -9.10 11.37 -4.91
C LEU A 387 -7.59 11.52 -4.85
N ARG A 388 -7.02 11.19 -3.69
CA ARG A 388 -5.57 11.10 -3.55
C ARG A 388 -5.11 9.88 -4.37
N PRO A 389 -3.96 9.91 -5.06
CA PRO A 389 -3.41 8.74 -5.76
C PRO A 389 -3.54 7.39 -4.99
N GLY A 390 -3.34 7.36 -3.68
CA GLY A 390 -3.48 6.21 -2.79
C GLY A 390 -4.93 5.73 -2.66
N GLN A 391 -5.91 6.60 -2.81
CA GLN A 391 -7.33 6.25 -2.87
C GLN A 391 -7.76 5.70 -4.24
N THR A 392 -6.80 5.55 -5.16
CA THR A 392 -7.01 4.99 -6.51
C THR A 392 -6.05 3.83 -6.76
N HIS A 393 -6.27 3.11 -7.87
CA HIS A 393 -5.29 2.12 -8.33
C HIS A 393 -4.26 2.82 -9.21
N LEU A 394 -2.99 2.47 -9.03
CA LEU A 394 -1.90 3.01 -9.84
C LEU A 394 -1.23 1.91 -10.64
N VAL A 395 -0.72 2.29 -11.81
CA VAL A 395 0.22 1.45 -12.56
C VAL A 395 1.61 1.63 -11.95
N GLY A 396 2.24 0.52 -11.60
CA GLY A 396 3.61 0.46 -11.10
C GLY A 396 4.50 -0.32 -12.05
N ILE A 397 5.78 0.04 -12.10
CA ILE A 397 6.81 -0.75 -12.78
C ILE A 397 7.72 -1.35 -11.73
N VAL A 398 7.90 -2.67 -11.73
CA VAL A 398 8.75 -3.35 -10.75
C VAL A 398 10.20 -2.88 -10.86
N THR A 399 10.78 -2.50 -9.72
CA THR A 399 12.15 -1.99 -9.61
C THR A 399 13.05 -2.91 -8.80
N ASP A 400 12.49 -3.63 -7.84
CA ASP A 400 13.21 -4.57 -6.99
C ASP A 400 12.28 -5.70 -6.55
N ASN A 401 12.75 -6.94 -6.66
CA ASN A 401 12.03 -8.13 -6.23
C ASN A 401 12.83 -8.98 -5.23
N LYS A 402 13.97 -8.47 -4.73
CA LYS A 402 14.80 -9.15 -3.73
C LYS A 402 14.44 -8.69 -2.32
N ASP A 403 13.28 -9.12 -1.84
CA ASP A 403 12.77 -8.77 -0.50
C ASP A 403 13.77 -9.15 0.61
N PRO A 404 14.27 -8.19 1.42
CA PRO A 404 15.20 -8.48 2.50
C PRO A 404 14.59 -9.36 3.61
N LYS A 405 13.26 -9.37 3.77
CA LYS A 405 12.56 -10.25 4.73
C LYS A 405 12.17 -11.61 4.13
N GLY A 406 12.34 -11.80 2.81
CA GLY A 406 12.04 -13.06 2.13
C GLY A 406 10.55 -13.41 2.03
N TRP A 407 9.64 -12.41 2.05
CA TRP A 407 8.18 -12.64 2.03
C TRP A 407 7.56 -12.57 0.63
N GLY A 408 8.37 -12.48 -0.42
CA GLY A 408 7.89 -12.34 -1.80
C GLY A 408 7.25 -10.97 -2.08
N ARG A 409 7.74 -9.91 -1.43
CA ARG A 409 7.34 -8.52 -1.72
C ARG A 409 8.17 -7.95 -2.86
N VAL A 410 7.64 -6.92 -3.53
CA VAL A 410 8.35 -6.17 -4.57
C VAL A 410 8.27 -4.67 -4.32
N ARG A 411 9.23 -3.90 -4.84
CA ARG A 411 9.16 -2.43 -4.91
C ARG A 411 8.85 -2.00 -6.33
N VAL A 412 8.03 -0.97 -6.48
CA VAL A 412 7.64 -0.43 -7.77
C VAL A 412 7.91 1.05 -7.87
N LYS A 413 8.18 1.58 -9.06
CA LYS A 413 8.10 3.02 -9.33
C LYS A 413 6.74 3.34 -9.94
N PHE A 414 6.22 4.54 -9.68
CA PHE A 414 4.94 5.01 -10.23
C PHE A 414 5.20 6.01 -11.37
N PRO A 415 5.05 5.60 -12.65
CA PRO A 415 5.39 6.46 -13.81
C PRO A 415 4.56 7.75 -13.87
N THR A 416 3.33 7.73 -13.37
CA THR A 416 2.43 8.90 -13.37
C THR A 416 2.70 9.88 -12.23
N LEU A 417 3.45 9.46 -11.21
CA LEU A 417 3.81 10.30 -10.06
C LEU A 417 5.24 10.82 -10.15
N THR A 418 6.11 10.14 -10.89
CA THR A 418 7.55 10.41 -10.91
C THR A 418 8.00 10.79 -12.32
N PRO A 419 8.52 12.01 -12.57
CA PRO A 419 9.14 12.33 -13.85
C PRO A 419 10.42 11.50 -14.05
N GLU A 420 10.58 10.89 -15.23
CA GLU A 420 11.66 9.95 -15.58
C GLU A 420 13.08 10.52 -15.46
N GLN A 421 13.24 11.84 -15.39
CA GLN A 421 14.53 12.52 -15.46
C GLN A 421 15.30 12.57 -14.14
N ASP A 422 14.64 12.29 -13.01
CA ASP A 422 15.30 12.27 -11.72
C ASP A 422 15.83 10.85 -11.44
N SER A 423 17.16 10.69 -11.43
CA SER A 423 17.85 9.43 -11.12
C SER A 423 17.57 8.90 -9.70
N THR A 424 16.79 9.65 -8.92
CA THR A 424 16.25 9.28 -7.61
C THR A 424 14.92 8.53 -7.68
N ALA A 425 14.41 8.21 -8.88
CA ALA A 425 13.15 7.50 -9.16
C ALA A 425 12.61 6.74 -7.94
N HIS A 426 11.71 7.40 -7.20
CA HIS A 426 11.32 6.96 -5.87
C HIS A 426 10.56 5.64 -5.96
N ALA A 427 11.22 4.56 -5.57
CA ALA A 427 10.57 3.27 -5.38
C ALA A 427 9.57 3.37 -4.22
N SER A 428 8.43 2.71 -4.37
CA SER A 428 7.44 2.49 -3.33
C SER A 428 8.08 1.78 -2.13
N TYR A 429 7.36 1.79 -1.02
CA TYR A 429 7.61 0.80 0.02
C TYR A 429 7.41 -0.64 -0.51
N TRP A 430 7.89 -1.64 0.23
CA TRP A 430 7.73 -3.06 -0.14
C TRP A 430 6.26 -3.46 -0.20
N ALA A 431 5.79 -3.78 -1.41
CA ALA A 431 4.41 -4.15 -1.70
C ALA A 431 4.21 -5.66 -1.62
N ARG A 432 3.16 -6.10 -0.91
CA ARG A 432 2.76 -7.52 -0.86
C ARG A 432 2.08 -7.91 -2.16
N VAL A 433 2.44 -9.07 -2.73
CA VAL A 433 1.83 -9.60 -3.95
C VAL A 433 0.64 -10.49 -3.61
N VAL A 434 -0.50 -10.26 -4.27
CA VAL A 434 -1.69 -11.11 -4.14
C VAL A 434 -1.41 -12.48 -4.78
N GLY A 435 -1.31 -13.51 -3.96
CA GLY A 435 -1.12 -14.90 -4.39
C GLY A 435 -2.41 -15.72 -4.36
N VAL A 436 -2.58 -16.63 -5.32
CA VAL A 436 -3.74 -17.54 -5.36
C VAL A 436 -3.53 -18.66 -4.34
N GLY A 437 -4.48 -18.82 -3.40
CA GLY A 437 -4.43 -19.87 -2.40
C GLY A 437 -3.27 -19.75 -1.40
N ALA A 438 -2.74 -18.54 -1.19
CA ALA A 438 -1.60 -18.27 -0.30
C ALA A 438 -1.87 -18.75 1.14
N GLY A 439 -0.98 -19.56 1.67
CA GLY A 439 -1.03 -20.07 3.04
C GLY A 439 0.31 -20.64 3.50
N PRO A 440 0.38 -21.25 4.69
CA PRO A 440 1.63 -21.85 5.19
C PRO A 440 2.13 -22.93 4.22
N ASP A 441 3.33 -22.72 3.67
CA ASP A 441 4.02 -23.59 2.70
C ASP A 441 3.17 -24.06 1.51
N ARG A 442 2.22 -23.23 1.08
CA ARG A 442 1.34 -23.53 -0.06
C ARG A 442 0.84 -22.26 -0.77
N GLY A 443 0.50 -22.43 -2.04
CA GLY A 443 -0.09 -21.38 -2.88
C GLY A 443 0.52 -21.38 -4.27
N PHE A 444 0.03 -20.48 -5.11
CA PHE A 444 0.64 -20.17 -6.40
C PHE A 444 1.64 -19.03 -6.20
N ASP A 445 2.92 -19.38 -6.11
CA ASP A 445 4.03 -18.43 -5.98
C ASP A 445 4.58 -18.08 -7.37
N CYS A 446 4.27 -16.86 -7.81
CA CYS A 446 4.71 -16.32 -9.10
C CYS A 446 5.04 -14.84 -8.90
N LEU A 447 6.29 -14.56 -8.55
CA LEU A 447 6.77 -13.22 -8.29
C LEU A 447 6.97 -12.44 -9.61
N PRO A 448 6.50 -11.19 -9.71
CA PRO A 448 6.81 -10.32 -10.85
C PRO A 448 8.33 -10.11 -11.05
N GLU A 449 8.75 -10.01 -12.31
CA GLU A 449 10.13 -9.70 -12.70
C GLU A 449 10.38 -8.19 -12.70
N ILE A 450 11.66 -7.79 -12.63
CA ILE A 450 12.03 -6.37 -12.75
C ILE A 450 11.65 -5.85 -14.14
N ASN A 451 11.05 -4.66 -14.17
CA ASN A 451 10.43 -3.99 -15.32
C ASN A 451 9.03 -4.48 -15.72
N ASP A 452 8.46 -5.47 -15.04
CA ASP A 452 7.06 -5.85 -15.29
C ASP A 452 6.11 -4.70 -14.89
N GLU A 453 5.09 -4.50 -15.70
CA GLU A 453 3.98 -3.58 -15.41
C GLU A 453 2.96 -4.27 -14.51
N VAL A 454 2.65 -3.66 -13.38
CA VAL A 454 1.77 -4.21 -12.35
C VAL A 454 0.71 -3.21 -11.92
N LEU A 455 -0.47 -3.75 -11.57
CA LEU A 455 -1.54 -2.97 -10.96
C LEU A 455 -1.36 -2.93 -9.43
N VAL A 456 -1.34 -1.73 -8.87
CA VAL A 456 -1.09 -1.47 -7.46
C VAL A 456 -2.36 -0.94 -6.78
N ALA A 457 -2.72 -1.53 -5.64
CA ALA A 457 -3.74 -1.05 -4.73
C ALA A 457 -3.13 -0.67 -3.38
N PHE A 458 -3.88 0.02 -2.54
CA PHE A 458 -3.38 0.58 -1.28
C PHE A 458 -4.32 0.28 -0.12
N GLU A 459 -3.78 -0.19 1.00
CA GLU A 459 -4.54 -0.50 2.21
C GLU A 459 -5.26 0.76 2.72
N HIS A 460 -6.59 0.76 2.83
CA HIS A 460 -7.39 1.93 3.24
C HIS A 460 -7.14 3.21 2.41
N GLY A 461 -6.60 3.08 1.21
CA GLY A 461 -6.21 4.22 0.39
C GLY A 461 -4.89 4.88 0.82
N ASP A 462 -4.09 4.21 1.65
CA ASP A 462 -2.80 4.70 2.14
C ASP A 462 -1.65 4.25 1.21
N ILE A 463 -1.05 5.21 0.50
CA ILE A 463 0.05 4.98 -0.44
C ILE A 463 1.30 4.35 0.20
N HIS A 464 1.44 4.44 1.53
CA HIS A 464 2.52 3.79 2.28
C HIS A 464 2.32 2.27 2.43
N ARG A 465 1.13 1.77 2.11
CA ARG A 465 0.74 0.35 2.24
C ARG A 465 0.31 -0.27 0.91
N PRO A 466 1.24 -0.43 -0.06
CA PRO A 466 0.92 -0.95 -1.37
C PRO A 466 0.72 -2.48 -1.38
N TYR A 467 -0.17 -2.91 -2.27
CA TYR A 467 -0.38 -4.29 -2.69
C TYR A 467 -0.25 -4.39 -4.20
N ILE A 468 0.42 -5.43 -4.68
CA ILE A 468 0.40 -5.80 -6.09
C ILE A 468 -0.78 -6.74 -6.31
N ILE A 469 -1.75 -6.31 -7.12
CA ILE A 469 -2.89 -7.16 -7.52
C ILE A 469 -2.42 -8.20 -8.54
N GLY A 470 -1.58 -7.81 -9.49
CA GLY A 470 -1.06 -8.68 -10.54
C GLY A 470 -0.38 -7.90 -11.66
N GLY A 471 0.26 -8.63 -12.57
CA GLY A 471 0.84 -8.09 -13.79
C GLY A 471 -0.22 -7.79 -14.85
N VAL A 472 0.01 -6.75 -15.65
CA VAL A 472 -0.84 -6.36 -16.77
C VAL A 472 -0.03 -6.33 -18.06
N TRP A 473 -0.55 -6.96 -19.11
CA TRP A 473 0.05 -6.89 -20.45
C TRP A 473 -0.19 -5.51 -21.08
N ASN A 474 0.76 -5.07 -21.91
CA ASN A 474 0.74 -3.74 -22.52
C ASN A 474 1.17 -3.82 -24.01
N GLY A 475 1.35 -2.66 -24.66
CA GLY A 475 1.73 -2.62 -26.08
C GLY A 475 3.12 -3.16 -26.40
N LYS A 476 4.00 -3.34 -25.40
CA LYS A 476 5.35 -3.92 -25.52
C LYS A 476 5.39 -5.36 -25.01
N ASP A 477 4.82 -5.59 -23.82
CA ASP A 477 4.77 -6.88 -23.15
C ASP A 477 3.44 -7.57 -23.51
N GLN A 478 3.48 -8.47 -24.48
CA GLN A 478 2.29 -9.11 -25.04
C GLN A 478 1.93 -10.41 -24.31
N PRO A 479 0.64 -10.82 -24.33
CA PRO A 479 0.22 -12.14 -23.88
C PRO A 479 1.02 -13.26 -24.57
N PRO A 480 1.15 -14.44 -23.94
CA PRO A 480 2.04 -15.51 -24.40
C PRO A 480 1.64 -16.18 -25.73
N ALA A 481 0.38 -16.00 -26.17
CA ALA A 481 -0.16 -16.51 -27.43
C ALA A 481 -0.86 -15.37 -28.19
N ASN A 482 -0.82 -15.43 -29.52
CA ASN A 482 -1.54 -14.46 -30.35
C ASN A 482 -3.04 -14.62 -30.18
N ILE A 483 -3.77 -13.50 -30.27
CA ILE A 483 -5.23 -13.51 -30.08
C ILE A 483 -5.94 -14.37 -31.14
N GLU A 484 -5.40 -14.47 -32.36
CA GLU A 484 -5.95 -15.28 -33.45
C GLU A 484 -5.85 -16.80 -33.18
N ASP A 485 -4.83 -17.21 -32.44
CA ASP A 485 -4.65 -18.61 -32.00
C ASP A 485 -5.54 -18.93 -30.79
N SER A 486 -5.71 -17.94 -29.90
CA SER A 486 -6.42 -18.07 -28.64
C SER A 486 -7.93 -17.94 -28.73
N VAL A 487 -8.44 -17.16 -29.68
CA VAL A 487 -9.87 -16.92 -29.85
C VAL A 487 -10.30 -17.37 -31.24
N ASP A 488 -11.30 -18.24 -31.29
CA ASP A 488 -11.96 -18.64 -32.53
C ASP A 488 -13.47 -18.39 -32.41
N LYS A 489 -14.05 -17.71 -33.41
CA LYS A 489 -15.50 -17.41 -33.49
C LYS A 489 -16.09 -16.84 -32.19
N GLY A 490 -15.34 -15.96 -31.51
CA GLY A 490 -15.76 -15.31 -30.26
C GLY A 490 -15.63 -16.16 -29.00
N LYS A 491 -15.06 -17.36 -29.08
CA LYS A 491 -14.79 -18.24 -27.92
C LYS A 491 -13.29 -18.36 -27.67
N VAL A 492 -12.91 -18.43 -26.39
CA VAL A 492 -11.50 -18.66 -26.00
C VAL A 492 -11.21 -20.15 -26.06
N ARG A 493 -10.41 -20.58 -27.04
CA ARG A 493 -10.03 -21.98 -27.24
C ARG A 493 -8.68 -22.38 -26.65
N LEU A 494 -7.75 -21.43 -26.45
CA LEU A 494 -6.40 -21.72 -25.94
C LEU A 494 -6.09 -20.89 -24.69
N ARG A 495 -5.83 -21.57 -23.57
CA ARG A 495 -5.34 -20.98 -22.32
C ARG A 495 -3.91 -21.45 -22.08
N THR A 496 -2.97 -20.50 -21.98
CA THR A 496 -1.53 -20.80 -21.90
C THR A 496 -0.93 -20.20 -20.63
N PHE A 497 -0.27 -21.04 -19.84
CA PHE A 497 0.71 -20.63 -18.85
C PHE A 497 2.09 -20.75 -19.48
N LYS A 498 2.86 -19.67 -19.45
CA LYS A 498 4.19 -19.61 -20.05
C LYS A 498 5.16 -18.91 -19.12
N THR A 499 6.29 -19.56 -18.85
CA THR A 499 7.36 -19.02 -18.00
C THR A 499 8.34 -18.18 -18.83
N ARG A 500 9.16 -17.34 -18.18
CA ARG A 500 10.20 -16.54 -18.83
C ARG A 500 11.17 -17.38 -19.67
N THR A 501 11.51 -18.57 -19.19
CA THR A 501 12.39 -19.52 -19.90
C THR A 501 11.68 -20.38 -20.94
N GLN A 502 10.42 -20.06 -21.29
CA GLN A 502 9.63 -20.70 -22.35
C GLN A 502 9.09 -22.12 -22.05
N HIS A 503 8.99 -22.54 -20.78
CA HIS A 503 8.14 -23.70 -20.44
C HIS A 503 6.66 -23.31 -20.57
N THR A 504 5.84 -24.22 -21.11
CA THR A 504 4.42 -23.98 -21.34
C THR A 504 3.54 -25.11 -20.80
N LEU A 505 2.40 -24.74 -20.22
CA LEU A 505 1.24 -25.60 -19.99
C LEU A 505 0.05 -24.98 -20.73
N GLN A 506 -0.58 -25.75 -21.61
CA GLN A 506 -1.66 -25.29 -22.47
C GLN A 506 -2.89 -26.18 -22.32
N PHE A 507 -4.04 -25.52 -22.21
CA PHE A 507 -5.36 -26.15 -22.31
C PHE A 507 -5.98 -25.71 -23.63
N VAL A 508 -6.24 -26.68 -24.51
CA VAL A 508 -6.82 -26.48 -25.84
C VAL A 508 -8.23 -27.06 -25.84
N GLU A 509 -9.23 -26.21 -25.99
CA GLU A 509 -10.65 -26.58 -25.89
C GLU A 509 -11.25 -27.04 -27.24
N GLU A 510 -10.70 -26.56 -28.37
CA GLU A 510 -11.23 -26.84 -29.72
C GLU A 510 -10.08 -27.00 -30.73
N ASP A 511 -10.27 -27.85 -31.74
CA ASP A 511 -9.29 -28.08 -32.81
C ASP A 511 -9.13 -26.83 -33.71
N LYS A 512 -7.90 -26.48 -34.04
CA LYS A 512 -7.61 -25.42 -35.04
C LYS A 512 -6.19 -25.57 -35.60
N ASP A 513 -6.04 -25.37 -36.90
CA ASP A 513 -4.75 -25.33 -37.60
C ASP A 513 -3.80 -26.49 -37.23
N GLY A 514 -4.37 -27.70 -37.12
CA GLY A 514 -3.63 -28.92 -36.78
C GLY A 514 -3.30 -29.08 -35.28
N THR A 515 -3.72 -28.15 -34.42
CA THR A 515 -3.65 -28.29 -32.96
C THR A 515 -4.95 -28.88 -32.44
N ALA A 516 -4.91 -30.10 -31.93
CA ALA A 516 -6.06 -30.80 -31.42
C ALA A 516 -6.43 -30.37 -29.98
N ALA A 517 -7.68 -30.58 -29.57
CA ALA A 517 -8.14 -30.37 -28.20
C ALA A 517 -7.42 -31.31 -27.22
N GLY A 518 -7.17 -30.81 -26.01
CA GLY A 518 -6.48 -31.53 -24.94
C GLY A 518 -5.53 -30.67 -24.11
N ILE A 519 -4.62 -31.33 -23.39
CA ILE A 519 -3.67 -30.71 -22.46
C ILE A 519 -2.24 -30.98 -22.92
N TYR A 520 -1.45 -29.91 -23.01
CA TYR A 520 -0.09 -29.96 -23.53
C TYR A 520 0.90 -29.34 -22.55
N ILE A 521 1.95 -30.07 -22.23
CA ILE A 521 3.09 -29.59 -21.44
C ILE A 521 4.32 -29.63 -22.32
N GLN A 522 5.03 -28.51 -22.41
CA GLN A 522 6.28 -28.42 -23.14
C GLN A 522 7.34 -27.71 -22.31
N THR A 523 8.53 -28.31 -22.25
CA THR A 523 9.69 -27.70 -21.63
C THR A 523 10.45 -26.84 -22.62
N SER A 524 11.23 -25.88 -22.12
CA SER A 524 12.14 -25.05 -22.91
C SER A 524 13.16 -25.85 -23.74
N GLN A 525 13.52 -27.05 -23.28
CA GLN A 525 14.42 -27.97 -23.98
C GLN A 525 13.70 -28.90 -24.96
N GLY A 526 12.39 -28.74 -25.19
CA GLY A 526 11.64 -29.46 -26.20
C GLY A 526 11.11 -30.85 -25.80
N HIS A 527 11.15 -31.22 -24.52
CA HIS A 527 10.41 -32.38 -24.00
C HIS A 527 8.92 -32.05 -23.91
N GLN A 528 8.07 -33.02 -24.24
CA GLN A 528 6.63 -32.85 -24.39
C GLN A 528 5.84 -33.96 -23.69
N ILE A 529 4.73 -33.58 -23.08
CA ILE A 529 3.65 -34.49 -22.66
C ILE A 529 2.37 -33.96 -23.31
N ARG A 530 1.65 -34.84 -24.01
CA ARG A 530 0.45 -34.49 -24.78
C ARG A 530 -0.68 -35.43 -24.39
N LEU A 531 -1.78 -34.88 -23.90
CA LEU A 531 -3.04 -35.58 -23.69
C LEU A 531 -3.97 -35.02 -24.76
N ASN A 532 -4.25 -35.79 -25.80
CA ASN A 532 -4.98 -35.35 -26.97
C ASN A 532 -6.34 -36.03 -27.00
N ASP A 533 -7.40 -35.26 -26.78
CA ASP A 533 -8.77 -35.77 -26.67
C ASP A 533 -9.38 -36.00 -28.06
N SER A 534 -9.04 -35.20 -29.07
CA SER A 534 -9.58 -35.35 -30.43
C SER A 534 -9.08 -36.62 -31.12
N ASN A 535 -7.82 -37.00 -30.86
CA ASN A 535 -7.20 -38.20 -31.39
C ASN A 535 -7.31 -39.40 -30.45
N GLY A 536 -7.80 -39.23 -29.21
CA GLY A 536 -7.85 -40.27 -28.19
C GLY A 536 -6.47 -40.87 -27.89
N SER A 537 -5.48 -40.03 -27.57
CA SER A 537 -4.12 -40.53 -27.30
C SER A 537 -3.33 -39.72 -26.28
N ILE A 538 -2.43 -40.41 -25.57
CA ILE A 538 -1.47 -39.83 -24.63
C ILE A 538 -0.05 -40.10 -25.13
N GLU A 539 0.77 -39.06 -25.29
CA GLU A 539 2.15 -39.17 -25.77
C GLU A 539 3.13 -38.46 -24.82
N VAL A 540 4.18 -39.17 -24.42
CA VAL A 540 5.37 -38.58 -23.78
C VAL A 540 6.51 -38.65 -24.78
N ARG A 541 7.12 -37.50 -25.11
CA ARG A 541 8.13 -37.41 -26.16
C ARG A 541 9.31 -36.55 -25.74
N THR A 542 10.52 -37.01 -26.05
CA THR A 542 11.74 -36.22 -25.88
C THR A 542 12.05 -35.43 -27.15
N LYS A 543 12.85 -34.36 -27.03
CA LYS A 543 13.38 -33.62 -28.19
C LYS A 543 14.15 -34.52 -29.17
N ALA A 544 14.84 -35.54 -28.66
CA ALA A 544 15.60 -36.47 -29.49
C ALA A 544 14.72 -37.47 -30.26
N GLY A 545 13.42 -37.49 -30.01
CA GLY A 545 12.44 -38.31 -30.73
C GLY A 545 12.23 -39.70 -30.15
N GLN A 546 12.60 -39.94 -28.89
CA GLN A 546 12.07 -41.11 -28.17
C GLN A 546 10.66 -40.81 -27.69
N SER A 547 9.76 -41.78 -27.77
CA SER A 547 8.35 -41.60 -27.42
C SER A 547 7.74 -42.84 -26.79
N ILE A 548 6.74 -42.59 -25.94
CA ILE A 548 5.79 -43.59 -25.47
C ILE A 548 4.41 -43.02 -25.81
N ARG A 549 3.63 -43.75 -26.60
CA ARG A 549 2.29 -43.35 -27.03
C ARG A 549 1.28 -44.43 -26.67
N LEU A 550 0.20 -44.01 -26.01
CA LEU A 550 -0.98 -44.81 -25.71
C LEU A 550 -2.12 -44.28 -26.59
N ASP A 551 -2.81 -45.17 -27.27
CA ASP A 551 -3.88 -44.87 -28.21
C ASP A 551 -5.15 -45.62 -27.77
N ASP A 552 -6.28 -44.91 -27.68
CA ASP A 552 -7.58 -45.45 -27.28
C ASP A 552 -8.11 -46.51 -28.27
N GLN A 553 -7.55 -46.56 -29.48
CA GLN A 553 -7.78 -47.67 -30.42
C GLN A 553 -7.08 -48.99 -29.99
N GLY A 554 -6.45 -49.01 -28.81
CA GLY A 554 -5.88 -50.20 -28.18
C GLY A 554 -4.38 -50.39 -28.41
N GLY A 555 -3.69 -49.39 -28.96
CA GLY A 555 -2.26 -49.45 -29.29
C GLY A 555 -1.38 -48.83 -28.20
N ILE A 556 -0.30 -49.52 -27.81
CA ILE A 556 0.81 -48.93 -27.06
C ILE A 556 2.05 -49.02 -27.92
N THR A 557 2.66 -47.87 -28.22
CA THR A 557 3.88 -47.78 -29.04
C THR A 557 5.01 -47.20 -28.20
N ILE A 558 6.17 -47.86 -28.19
CA ILE A 558 7.40 -47.39 -27.55
C ILE A 558 8.47 -47.27 -28.63
N GLU A 559 8.91 -46.06 -28.92
CA GLU A 559 9.96 -45.79 -29.91
C GLU A 559 11.22 -45.27 -29.22
N SER A 560 12.34 -45.92 -29.49
CA SER A 560 13.67 -45.49 -29.04
C SER A 560 14.67 -45.56 -30.17
N LYS A 561 15.53 -44.55 -30.25
CA LYS A 561 16.73 -44.57 -31.11
C LYS A 561 17.87 -45.40 -30.51
N GLY A 562 17.79 -45.71 -29.22
CA GLY A 562 18.74 -46.56 -28.51
C GLY A 562 18.09 -47.87 -28.08
N ASN A 563 18.69 -48.53 -27.10
CA ASN A 563 18.16 -49.79 -26.56
C ASN A 563 16.89 -49.54 -25.73
N ILE A 564 15.94 -50.47 -25.80
CA ILE A 564 14.83 -50.59 -24.85
C ILE A 564 15.18 -51.73 -23.89
N GLN A 565 15.31 -51.43 -22.60
CA GLN A 565 15.61 -52.42 -21.57
C GLN A 565 14.44 -52.51 -20.58
N LEU A 566 13.88 -53.71 -20.43
CA LEU A 566 12.82 -54.01 -19.46
C LEU A 566 13.41 -54.99 -18.44
N GLN A 567 13.87 -54.46 -17.29
CA GLN A 567 14.48 -55.26 -16.23
C GLN A 567 13.62 -55.21 -14.97
N PRO A 568 12.93 -56.32 -14.62
CA PRO A 568 12.18 -56.39 -13.37
C PRO A 568 13.17 -56.56 -12.20
N GLY A 569 12.91 -55.90 -11.06
CA GLY A 569 13.81 -55.96 -9.89
C GLY A 569 13.85 -57.34 -9.23
N THR A 570 12.68 -57.92 -8.94
CA THR A 570 12.54 -59.27 -8.37
C THR A 570 11.50 -60.13 -9.09
N GLY A 571 10.86 -59.61 -10.13
CA GLY A 571 9.77 -60.25 -10.87
C GLY A 571 10.17 -60.74 -12.26
N GLN A 572 9.18 -60.97 -13.12
CA GLN A 572 9.36 -61.38 -14.52
C GLN A 572 8.65 -60.39 -15.45
N VAL A 573 9.17 -60.20 -16.67
CA VAL A 573 8.44 -59.50 -17.74
C VAL A 573 7.62 -60.55 -18.49
N LEU A 574 6.31 -60.57 -18.24
CA LEU A 574 5.40 -61.47 -18.93
C LEU A 574 4.82 -60.76 -20.16
N VAL A 575 5.09 -61.30 -21.35
CA VAL A 575 4.48 -60.84 -22.60
C VAL A 575 3.50 -61.93 -23.06
N SER A 576 2.21 -61.66 -22.94
CA SER A 576 1.13 -62.57 -23.33
C SER A 576 0.53 -62.15 -24.67
N GLY A 577 0.19 -63.13 -25.52
CA GLY A 577 -0.31 -62.89 -26.88
C GLY A 577 0.70 -63.28 -27.96
N ASN A 578 0.45 -62.86 -29.20
CA ASN A 578 1.32 -63.18 -30.33
C ASN A 578 2.53 -62.24 -30.34
N VAL A 579 3.73 -62.79 -30.20
CA VAL A 579 5.00 -62.06 -30.30
C VAL A 579 5.64 -62.34 -31.66
N LEU A 580 5.74 -61.31 -32.50
CA LEU A 580 6.47 -61.37 -33.77
C LEU A 580 7.88 -60.80 -33.59
N ALA A 581 8.90 -61.67 -33.62
CA ALA A 581 10.31 -61.28 -33.56
C ALA A 581 11.01 -61.65 -34.87
N THR A 582 11.39 -60.65 -35.67
CA THR A 582 11.90 -60.85 -37.04
C THR A 582 13.40 -61.10 -37.11
N GLN A 583 14.18 -60.81 -36.05
CA GLN A 583 15.63 -61.01 -36.05
C GLN A 583 16.20 -61.19 -34.63
N PHE A 584 16.35 -62.44 -34.18
CA PHE A 584 17.28 -62.78 -33.10
C PHE A 584 18.66 -63.02 -33.74
N LEU A 585 19.48 -61.98 -33.88
CA LEU A 585 20.89 -62.15 -34.24
C LEU A 585 21.63 -62.69 -33.01
N MET A 586 22.02 -63.96 -33.10
CA MET A 586 22.78 -64.70 -32.10
C MET A 586 24.03 -63.94 -31.65
N GLY A 587 24.01 -63.46 -30.42
CA GLY A 587 25.12 -62.75 -29.77
C GLY A 587 24.93 -62.52 -28.27
N THR A 588 23.77 -62.84 -27.71
CA THR A 588 23.49 -62.84 -26.28
C THR A 588 23.20 -64.25 -25.79
N THR A 589 23.69 -64.58 -24.60
CA THR A 589 23.36 -65.81 -23.86
C THR A 589 21.85 -65.83 -23.60
N VAL A 590 21.10 -66.45 -24.51
CA VAL A 590 19.67 -66.72 -24.34
C VAL A 590 19.55 -67.95 -23.44
N ASN A 591 19.43 -67.76 -22.13
CA ASN A 591 19.27 -68.88 -21.20
C ASN A 591 17.85 -69.47 -21.18
N SER A 592 16.87 -68.90 -21.89
CA SER A 592 15.55 -69.55 -22.11
C SER A 592 14.65 -68.69 -22.99
N ILE A 593 14.79 -68.77 -24.32
CA ILE A 593 13.57 -68.94 -25.10
C ILE A 593 13.29 -70.42 -24.92
N ASN A 594 12.30 -70.77 -24.10
CA ASN A 594 12.00 -72.16 -23.79
C ASN A 594 11.30 -72.82 -24.99
N VAL A 595 12.06 -73.03 -26.07
CA VAL A 595 11.74 -74.03 -27.11
C VAL A 595 11.84 -75.44 -26.50
N GLY A 596 12.37 -75.56 -25.28
CA GLY A 596 12.52 -76.81 -24.54
C GLY A 596 11.22 -77.56 -24.33
N GLU A 597 10.10 -76.91 -23.99
CA GLU A 597 8.81 -77.63 -23.84
C GLU A 597 8.32 -78.21 -25.18
N THR A 598 8.46 -77.47 -26.28
CA THR A 598 8.06 -77.94 -27.61
C THR A 598 8.97 -79.07 -28.10
N LEU A 599 10.28 -78.98 -27.86
CA LEU A 599 11.23 -80.04 -28.19
C LEU A 599 11.05 -81.28 -27.30
N THR A 600 10.76 -81.12 -26.01
CA THR A 600 10.52 -82.22 -25.08
C THR A 600 9.24 -82.96 -25.44
N ASN A 601 8.18 -82.23 -25.78
CA ASN A 601 6.93 -82.82 -26.27
C ASN A 601 7.15 -83.56 -27.60
N LEU A 602 7.91 -82.99 -28.55
CA LEU A 602 8.26 -83.68 -29.79
C LEU A 602 9.14 -84.92 -29.56
N GLN A 603 10.11 -84.87 -28.64
CA GLN A 603 10.95 -86.02 -28.28
C GLN A 603 10.13 -87.12 -27.61
N GLN A 604 9.21 -86.77 -26.69
CA GLN A 604 8.30 -87.75 -26.08
C GLN A 604 7.36 -88.37 -27.12
N GLN A 605 6.84 -87.56 -28.06
CA GLN A 605 6.01 -88.04 -29.16
C GLN A 605 6.78 -89.00 -30.09
N ILE A 606 8.02 -88.66 -30.45
CA ILE A 606 8.90 -89.52 -31.26
C ILE A 606 9.20 -90.82 -30.50
N GLN A 607 9.51 -90.75 -29.20
CA GLN A 607 9.78 -91.93 -28.38
C GLN A 607 8.54 -92.84 -28.27
N GLN A 608 7.35 -92.27 -28.09
CA GLN A 608 6.09 -93.03 -28.07
C GLN A 608 5.80 -93.68 -29.42
N ASN A 609 5.96 -92.96 -30.53
CA ASN A 609 5.76 -93.52 -31.87
C ASN A 609 6.76 -94.66 -32.13
N THR A 610 8.03 -94.47 -31.79
CA THR A 610 9.09 -95.47 -31.96
C THR A 610 8.82 -96.73 -31.13
N ASN A 611 8.37 -96.57 -29.87
CA ASN A 611 8.00 -97.70 -29.03
C ASN A 611 6.76 -98.44 -29.59
N SER A 612 5.78 -97.70 -30.13
CA SER A 612 4.59 -98.31 -30.75
C SER A 612 4.94 -99.10 -32.00
N ASP A 613 5.85 -98.59 -32.83
CA ASP A 613 6.32 -99.29 -34.04
C ASP A 613 7.13 -100.53 -33.67
N LEU A 614 7.93 -100.47 -32.60
CA LEU A 614 8.68 -101.62 -32.08
C LEU A 614 7.74 -102.73 -31.58
N SER A 615 6.67 -102.38 -30.85
CA SER A 615 5.66 -103.35 -30.42
C SER A 615 4.93 -104.00 -31.59
N ARG A 616 4.55 -103.21 -32.62
CA ARG A 616 3.92 -103.76 -33.84
C ARG A 616 4.86 -104.69 -34.62
N ALA A 617 6.15 -104.38 -34.64
CA ALA A 617 7.16 -105.26 -35.25
C ALA A 617 7.33 -106.58 -34.48
N GLN A 618 7.30 -106.54 -33.14
CA GLN A 618 7.32 -107.73 -32.29
C GLN A 618 6.06 -108.59 -32.47
N GLU A 619 4.88 -107.98 -32.52
CA GLU A 619 3.62 -108.69 -32.82
C GLU A 619 3.66 -109.35 -34.20
N MET A 620 4.16 -108.67 -35.24
CA MET A 620 4.33 -109.28 -36.56
C MET A 620 5.34 -110.44 -36.56
N ALA A 621 6.41 -110.35 -35.77
CA ALA A 621 7.37 -111.44 -35.64
C ALA A 621 6.75 -112.68 -34.98
N GLN A 622 5.97 -112.48 -33.90
CA GLN A 622 5.20 -113.55 -33.25
C GLN A 622 4.14 -114.14 -34.19
N LEU A 623 3.43 -113.30 -34.94
CA LEU A 623 2.45 -113.76 -35.94
C LEU A 623 3.12 -114.60 -37.03
N LYS A 624 4.34 -114.22 -37.44
CA LYS A 624 5.12 -114.96 -38.43
C LYS A 624 5.57 -116.32 -37.89
N GLU A 625 6.00 -116.40 -36.63
CA GLU A 625 6.28 -117.67 -35.95
C GLU A 625 5.03 -118.55 -35.82
N GLN A 626 3.89 -117.97 -35.45
CA GLN A 626 2.61 -118.68 -35.35
C GLN A 626 2.17 -119.25 -36.70
N VAL A 627 2.30 -118.48 -37.78
CA VAL A 627 2.01 -118.94 -39.15
C VAL A 627 2.98 -120.04 -39.56
N GLN A 628 4.27 -119.93 -39.24
CA GLN A 628 5.26 -120.97 -39.51
C GLN A 628 4.93 -122.28 -38.78
N GLN A 629 4.50 -122.21 -37.51
CA GLN A 629 4.04 -123.36 -36.74
C GLN A 629 2.77 -123.98 -37.33
N ASN A 630 1.79 -123.17 -37.73
CA ASN A 630 0.56 -123.65 -38.37
C ASN A 630 0.87 -124.37 -39.69
N ILE A 631 1.73 -123.79 -40.55
CA ILE A 631 2.16 -124.44 -41.81
C ILE A 631 2.87 -125.77 -41.52
N THR A 632 3.72 -125.83 -40.49
CA THR A 632 4.40 -127.08 -40.10
C THR A 632 3.42 -128.14 -39.63
N THR A 633 2.39 -127.73 -38.88
CA THR A 633 1.31 -128.60 -38.38
C THR A 633 0.45 -129.11 -39.53
N ASP A 634 0.10 -128.25 -40.49
CA ASP A 634 -0.65 -128.62 -41.70
C ASP A 634 0.15 -129.58 -42.59
N ILE A 635 1.47 -129.41 -42.69
CA ILE A 635 2.35 -130.36 -43.41
C ILE A 635 2.37 -131.74 -42.71
N GLN A 636 2.42 -131.80 -41.38
CA GLN A 636 2.33 -133.05 -40.63
C GLN A 636 0.95 -133.72 -40.75
N GLN A 637 -0.13 -132.94 -40.82
CA GLN A 637 -1.48 -133.45 -41.09
C GLN A 637 -1.62 -133.96 -42.53
N ALA A 638 -0.98 -133.29 -43.51
CA ALA A 638 -0.94 -133.76 -44.90
C ALA A 638 -0.12 -135.05 -45.07
N GLN A 639 0.99 -135.20 -44.32
CA GLN A 639 1.78 -136.44 -44.30
C GLN A 639 1.03 -137.61 -43.66
N THR A 640 0.29 -137.38 -42.56
CA THR A 640 -0.56 -138.43 -41.97
C THR A 640 -1.76 -138.81 -42.85
N LEU A 641 -2.32 -137.88 -43.63
CA LEU A 641 -3.33 -138.16 -44.67
C LEU A 641 -2.75 -138.89 -45.89
N SER A 642 -1.48 -138.66 -46.23
CA SER A 642 -0.72 -139.42 -47.25
C SER A 642 -0.50 -140.87 -46.81
N ASP A 643 -0.07 -141.09 -45.57
CA ASP A 643 0.14 -142.42 -45.00
C ASP A 643 -1.17 -143.22 -44.83
N LEU A 644 -2.30 -142.53 -44.63
CA LEU A 644 -3.65 -143.11 -44.66
C LEU A 644 -4.14 -143.41 -46.09
N ARG A 645 -3.66 -142.67 -47.10
CA ARG A 645 -3.96 -142.92 -48.52
C ARG A 645 -3.18 -144.10 -49.10
N GLU A 646 -1.96 -144.36 -48.64
CA GLU A 646 -1.20 -145.56 -49.04
C GLU A 646 -1.78 -146.86 -48.44
N LYS A 647 -2.54 -146.81 -47.34
CA LYS A 647 -3.19 -147.99 -46.74
C LYS A 647 -4.51 -148.44 -47.39
N ILE A 648 -5.02 -147.74 -48.42
CA ILE A 648 -6.33 -148.04 -49.04
C ILE A 648 -6.20 -148.51 -50.51
N LYS A 649 -4.99 -148.70 -51.04
CA LYS A 649 -4.78 -149.30 -52.36
C LYS A 649 -3.89 -150.54 -52.27
N GLU A 650 -4.51 -151.71 -52.14
CA GLU A 650 -4.30 -152.90 -52.99
C GLU A 650 -5.23 -154.07 -52.58
N PRO A 651 -5.48 -155.07 -53.46
CA PRO A 651 -6.75 -155.76 -53.61
C PRO A 651 -6.75 -157.22 -53.10
N SER A 652 -7.91 -157.88 -53.23
CA SER A 652 -8.18 -159.28 -52.91
C SER A 652 -7.14 -160.31 -53.41
N ASN A 653 -6.44 -160.95 -52.46
CA ASN A 653 -6.31 -162.41 -52.26
C ASN A 653 -5.42 -162.72 -51.04
#